data_AF-A0A7C4ZSL5-F1
#
_entry.id   AF-A0A7C4ZSL5-F1
#
_cell.length_a   1.000
_cell.length_b   1.000
_cell.length_c   1.000
_cell.angle_alpha   90.00
_cell.angle_beta   90.00
_cell.angle_gamma   90.00
#
_symmetry.space_group_name_H-M   'P 1'
#
loop_
_entity.id
_entity.type
_entity.pdbx_description
1 polymer ?
#
loop_
_entity_poly.entity_id
_entity_poly.type
_entity_poly.pdbx_seq_one_letter_code
_entity_poly.pdbx_strand_id
1 'polypeptide(L)'
;MLKNLFEKRKCFTFIYIRNNLGMSATDLQSEKEYKFQVIVSMHFQKKMEIIQDRSFKKSVYNALNMLAKGFDGWQHLGVKSVNFAKTSYPLRSVKINREMGLLFEGPIPSKRFGSVLFVHDIFMENELAQLITRIITLGEESRVFSKPIPAKALLDPEVMDDILSTEKANLLLTRKQLDVLYADSPILIHGHAGSGKTTILCHRLALSVLSHRNNPNAKFVFVSYNDRLVKQAFKDTLEILRYLYFAEDTLDKVTFTTFRNFLKRYVPNPNLFEEFRYVPFGRFKHFYEKFKWGSASGRRIPAEVAWHAIRSILKGACKPPLRPPLSIDEYRKLARRRREFPEDIFDDIYKIGEWYQKEIIHDKRLWDDQDLAWEALNWIWKEKERNPNMELYDEIFCDEVQDLTEIEFLLLVALCKRPKATGLPLVLSGDPLQTINPTGFRWSIVSSEVFRVQGKPVTLHELEENFRSDEKIVSFANRIQEVRSRYLGHSVKLQNAFEKGGEIPQVFLIEGGDEISIIKNKLGELPPESAIIIWLEEKDDVDSYVSSEEPLSRIDRKLDLYTIQEAKGLEFRIVILYKFGSSSEALKWKNYLSDWRQPTIKDEIPLLYFLNRLYVAVTRAKLFLLIIDTKQGIDNLWSVWNESLYFVPRDKVREMLENHPAFLAEISPTAWYRWAEVLFDHAEETRDIRLYERAKRAFEKAHEIQKAKLVDARIAEINEEYEKAATIYTELNNFEKAGCCYEKALMWREAYEAYAKLPTTPENKRRVAICKFKKDVIENPTQASMEFYKYIIEDENVELKYINELADTLLRIENYELAAQVFLNMFRRFNDKECLKRAAQLFFKAKNFGMTEQLLAEAGETKSPEYELSRAENLLEKNGWHEAAELFFKNNAYDKVIETYERAKLKGAFLSKELIELAAKSYFNLQRWGKAYATYEMLISATRVEDVEILKTMAECLEKLDEKGKAMELYYRAGLYKKAGELAEKLNLPKEEVLKLKIEGARREGDFNSAINFAIELGDEKLVHTLKGHALKHRSEYREAVEEFILAEEWVEALNCLIKGEFTYTEQYDKICDIIKAVVFSKKELSQEEKERIMGIVRQVQSDPIWETRISPRDMGLIYEKCATSIEAIYYYESHINEKWSQEGWIRVKLAQCNYYRRRGYYNQADEVYREIQNRKKI
;
A
#
# COMPACT_ATOMS: atom_id res chain seq x y z
N MET A 1 19.22 0.97 63.67
CA MET A 1 19.77 2.27 64.11
C MET A 1 20.75 2.89 63.10
N LEU A 2 21.75 2.15 62.60
CA LEU A 2 22.71 2.62 61.56
C LEU A 2 22.05 2.98 60.21
N LYS A 3 21.09 2.19 59.75
CA LYS A 3 20.32 2.42 58.49
C LYS A 3 19.71 3.84 58.43
N ASN A 4 19.01 4.23 59.49
CA ASN A 4 18.38 5.56 59.65
C ASN A 4 19.40 6.71 59.78
N LEU A 5 20.64 6.40 60.20
CA LEU A 5 21.75 7.34 60.39
C LEU A 5 22.54 7.60 59.10
N PHE A 6 22.72 6.57 58.25
CA PHE A 6 23.45 6.65 56.98
C PHE A 6 22.59 7.20 55.83
N GLU A 7 21.28 6.90 55.80
CA GLU A 7 20.32 7.48 54.85
C GLU A 7 20.23 9.01 54.96
N LYS A 8 20.25 9.56 56.19
CA LYS A 8 20.14 11.01 56.40
C LYS A 8 21.40 11.83 56.07
N ARG A 9 22.61 11.24 56.06
CA ARG A 9 23.88 11.97 55.86
C ARG A 9 24.76 11.50 54.70
N LYS A 10 24.27 10.61 53.83
CA LYS A 10 24.96 10.17 52.59
C LYS A 10 26.43 9.72 52.82
N CYS A 11 26.68 8.94 53.88
CA CYS A 11 27.99 8.33 54.13
C CYS A 11 27.92 6.83 53.82
N PHE A 12 28.78 6.35 52.92
CA PHE A 12 28.84 4.95 52.50
C PHE A 12 30.00 4.25 53.22
N THR A 13 29.76 3.06 53.79
CA THR A 13 30.80 2.27 54.46
C THR A 13 31.18 1.09 53.59
N PHE A 14 32.48 0.85 53.42
CA PHE A 14 33.01 -0.38 52.82
C PHE A 14 33.78 -1.13 53.90
N ILE A 15 33.51 -2.41 54.07
CA ILE A 15 34.21 -3.28 55.02
C ILE A 15 35.02 -4.27 54.18
N TYR A 16 36.35 -4.13 54.25
CA TYR A 16 37.31 -5.09 53.70
C TYR A 16 37.71 -6.06 54.79
N ILE A 17 37.88 -7.34 54.46
CA ILE A 17 38.35 -8.37 55.40
C ILE A 17 39.60 -9.05 54.81
N ARG A 18 40.72 -8.98 55.52
CA ARG A 18 41.96 -9.70 55.18
C ARG A 18 42.12 -10.93 56.06
N ASN A 19 42.38 -12.08 55.45
CA ASN A 19 43.12 -13.16 56.11
C ASN A 19 44.61 -12.93 55.84
N ASN A 20 45.44 -12.95 56.88
CA ASN A 20 46.81 -12.40 56.81
C ASN A 20 47.89 -13.42 56.45
N LEU A 21 47.56 -14.67 56.11
CA LEU A 21 48.55 -15.73 56.00
C LEU A 21 48.57 -16.29 54.57
N GLY A 22 49.63 -15.95 53.82
CA GLY A 22 49.97 -16.64 52.58
C GLY A 22 50.63 -17.99 52.87
N MET A 23 49.84 -19.00 53.26
CA MET A 23 50.32 -20.35 53.61
C MET A 23 49.48 -21.43 52.90
N SER A 24 50.09 -22.61 52.67
CA SER A 24 49.50 -23.75 51.95
C SER A 24 48.56 -24.60 52.81
N ALA A 25 47.67 -25.36 52.16
CA ALA A 25 46.55 -26.10 52.76
C ALA A 25 46.93 -27.10 53.88
N THR A 26 48.16 -27.60 53.92
CA THR A 26 48.63 -28.50 54.99
C THR A 26 48.80 -27.79 56.35
N ASP A 27 48.95 -26.46 56.36
CA ASP A 27 49.14 -25.69 57.60
C ASP A 27 47.80 -25.26 58.26
N LEU A 28 46.67 -25.42 57.54
CA LEU A 28 45.34 -24.94 57.96
C LEU A 28 44.63 -25.85 58.97
N GLN A 29 45.05 -27.11 59.11
CA GLN A 29 44.41 -28.05 60.06
C GLN A 29 44.93 -27.93 61.50
N SER A 30 46.01 -27.17 61.75
CA SER A 30 46.68 -27.14 63.06
C SER A 30 46.46 -25.88 63.92
N GLU A 31 45.84 -24.81 63.43
CA GLU A 31 45.58 -23.60 64.24
C GLU A 31 44.09 -23.33 64.49
N LYS A 32 43.76 -23.04 65.76
CA LYS A 32 42.40 -22.73 66.25
C LYS A 32 42.06 -21.23 66.28
N GLU A 33 42.90 -20.33 65.75
CA GLU A 33 42.70 -18.88 65.91
C GLU A 33 42.96 -18.08 64.62
N TYR A 34 41.95 -17.33 64.16
CA TYR A 34 42.04 -16.47 62.98
C TYR A 34 41.97 -14.98 63.36
N LYS A 35 42.90 -14.16 62.84
CA LYS A 35 42.93 -12.69 63.04
C LYS A 35 42.49 -11.97 61.77
N PHE A 36 41.38 -11.25 61.87
CA PHE A 36 40.79 -10.49 60.76
C PHE A 36 41.08 -8.99 60.88
N GLN A 37 41.33 -8.34 59.75
CA GLN A 37 41.59 -6.89 59.70
C GLN A 37 40.51 -6.20 58.87
N VAL A 38 39.81 -5.22 59.46
CA VAL A 38 38.76 -4.44 58.81
C VAL A 38 39.35 -3.16 58.24
N ILE A 39 39.31 -2.99 56.93
CA ILE A 39 39.79 -1.76 56.28
C ILE A 39 38.59 -0.98 55.73
N VAL A 40 38.55 0.32 56.03
CA VAL A 40 37.51 1.24 55.57
C VAL A 40 38.03 2.14 54.45
N SER A 41 37.19 2.48 53.48
CA SER A 41 37.62 3.24 52.29
C SER A 41 38.20 4.62 52.63
N MET A 42 39.14 5.10 51.81
CA MET A 42 39.75 6.43 51.97
C MET A 42 38.72 7.58 51.86
N HIS A 43 37.64 7.37 51.10
CA HIS A 43 36.53 8.34 50.99
C HIS A 43 35.70 8.40 52.29
N PHE A 44 35.40 7.25 52.91
CA PHE A 44 34.75 7.18 54.22
C PHE A 44 35.61 7.84 55.30
N GLN A 45 36.93 7.57 55.31
CA GLN A 45 37.85 8.18 56.26
C GLN A 45 37.90 9.71 56.12
N LYS A 46 38.01 10.25 54.90
CA LYS A 46 37.99 11.70 54.66
C LYS A 46 36.66 12.34 55.08
N LYS A 47 35.52 11.70 54.80
CA LYS A 47 34.21 12.20 55.27
C LYS A 47 34.09 12.15 56.78
N MET A 48 34.59 11.09 57.42
CA MET A 48 34.61 10.99 58.87
C MET A 48 35.50 12.07 59.48
N GLU A 49 36.68 12.37 58.93
CA GLU A 49 37.56 13.44 59.42
C GLU A 49 36.86 14.82 59.46
N ILE A 50 36.06 15.14 58.43
CA ILE A 50 35.32 16.42 58.30
C ILE A 50 34.21 16.58 59.36
N ILE A 51 33.66 15.49 59.91
CA ILE A 51 32.57 15.55 60.91
C ILE A 51 33.13 15.97 62.28
N GLN A 52 32.77 17.15 62.80
CA GLN A 52 33.33 17.64 64.07
C GLN A 52 32.74 16.99 65.34
N ASP A 53 31.59 16.31 65.23
CA ASP A 53 30.92 15.66 66.36
C ASP A 53 31.66 14.39 66.81
N ARG A 54 32.34 14.48 67.96
CA ARG A 54 33.10 13.37 68.57
C ARG A 54 32.21 12.24 69.11
N SER A 55 31.01 12.55 69.61
CA SER A 55 30.06 11.55 70.12
C SER A 55 29.52 10.69 68.99
N PHE A 56 29.21 11.33 67.87
CA PHE A 56 28.77 10.68 66.63
C PHE A 56 29.86 9.78 66.04
N LYS A 57 31.10 10.29 65.92
CA LYS A 57 32.25 9.50 65.46
C LYS A 57 32.42 8.24 66.30
N LYS A 58 32.41 8.39 67.62
CA LYS A 58 32.57 7.27 68.57
C LYS A 58 31.43 6.25 68.44
N SER A 59 30.20 6.71 68.25
CA SER A 59 29.03 5.84 68.04
C SER A 59 29.10 5.07 66.73
N VAL A 60 29.53 5.69 65.63
CA VAL A 60 29.71 5.03 64.33
C VAL A 60 30.82 3.98 64.41
N TYR A 61 31.98 4.32 64.99
CA TYR A 61 33.06 3.35 65.16
C TYR A 61 32.70 2.22 66.12
N ASN A 62 31.99 2.50 67.21
CA ASN A 62 31.48 1.47 68.13
C ASN A 62 30.47 0.55 67.43
N ALA A 63 29.58 1.09 66.61
CA ALA A 63 28.60 0.29 65.89
C ALA A 63 29.25 -0.59 64.80
N LEU A 64 30.30 -0.10 64.13
CA LEU A 64 31.13 -0.92 63.23
C LEU A 64 31.87 -2.02 63.99
N ASN A 65 32.35 -1.73 65.19
CA ASN A 65 33.01 -2.70 66.06
C ASN A 65 32.03 -3.72 66.65
N MET A 66 30.77 -3.33 66.89
CA MET A 66 29.69 -4.22 67.30
C MET A 66 29.21 -5.11 66.15
N LEU A 67 29.03 -4.58 64.94
CA LEU A 67 28.72 -5.37 63.74
C LEU A 67 29.79 -6.42 63.46
N ALA A 68 31.07 -6.08 63.67
CA ALA A 68 32.18 -7.00 63.51
C ALA A 68 32.33 -8.02 64.66
N LYS A 69 31.62 -7.86 65.78
CA LYS A 69 31.65 -8.78 66.94
C LYS A 69 30.34 -9.53 67.18
N GLY A 70 29.22 -9.01 66.69
CA GLY A 70 27.86 -9.46 66.98
C GLY A 70 27.18 -10.20 65.84
N PHE A 71 27.90 -10.55 64.79
CA PHE A 71 27.40 -11.44 63.75
C PHE A 71 27.61 -12.89 64.23
N ASP A 72 26.53 -13.65 64.47
CA ASP A 72 26.61 -15.00 65.04
C ASP A 72 27.48 -15.96 64.21
N GLY A 73 27.58 -15.75 62.89
CA GLY A 73 28.48 -16.50 62.01
C GLY A 73 29.98 -16.33 62.32
N TRP A 74 30.39 -15.26 63.00
CA TRP A 74 31.80 -14.97 63.29
C TRP A 74 32.29 -15.66 64.57
N GLN A 75 31.38 -16.04 65.47
CA GLN A 75 31.73 -16.81 66.67
C GLN A 75 32.19 -18.23 66.33
N HIS A 76 31.61 -18.84 65.29
CA HIS A 76 32.04 -20.15 64.78
C HIS A 76 33.44 -20.13 64.13
N LEU A 77 33.94 -18.96 63.74
CA LEU A 77 35.25 -18.77 63.10
C LEU A 77 36.37 -18.34 64.08
N GLY A 78 36.08 -18.28 65.40
CA GLY A 78 37.12 -18.02 66.42
C GLY A 78 37.70 -16.60 66.45
N VAL A 79 36.95 -15.60 65.98
CA VAL A 79 37.45 -14.21 65.81
C VAL A 79 37.52 -13.45 67.15
N LYS A 80 38.73 -13.23 67.68
CA LYS A 80 38.93 -12.52 68.97
C LYS A 80 39.14 -11.00 68.86
N SER A 81 39.63 -10.46 67.73
CA SER A 81 39.92 -9.02 67.61
C SER A 81 39.78 -8.49 66.18
N VAL A 82 39.28 -7.27 66.04
CA VAL A 82 39.09 -6.55 64.77
C VAL A 82 39.97 -5.30 64.78
N ASN A 83 40.91 -5.20 63.84
CA ASN A 83 41.83 -4.06 63.73
C ASN A 83 41.48 -3.17 62.53
N PHE A 84 41.45 -1.84 62.73
CA PHE A 84 41.23 -0.86 61.67
C PHE A 84 42.56 -0.35 61.11
N ALA A 85 42.85 -0.53 59.81
CA ALA A 85 44.09 -0.05 59.18
C ALA A 85 43.87 1.11 58.20
N LYS A 86 44.88 1.98 58.07
CA LYS A 86 44.98 3.01 57.01
C LYS A 86 45.64 2.41 55.78
N THR A 87 45.04 2.57 54.60
CA THR A 87 45.68 2.18 53.33
C THR A 87 46.42 3.35 52.71
N SER A 88 47.63 3.09 52.20
CA SER A 88 48.49 4.05 51.52
C SER A 88 48.18 4.23 50.02
N TYR A 89 47.24 3.47 49.46
CA TYR A 89 46.84 3.55 48.04
C TYR A 89 45.32 3.72 47.87
N PRO A 90 44.86 4.57 46.94
CA PRO A 90 43.43 4.77 46.67
C PRO A 90 42.82 3.57 45.93
N LEU A 91 41.70 3.04 46.43
CA LEU A 91 40.85 2.06 45.73
C LEU A 91 40.26 2.75 44.48
N ARG A 92 40.73 2.41 43.28
CA ARG A 92 40.42 3.17 42.04
C ARG A 92 39.22 2.66 41.23
N SER A 93 38.51 1.60 41.64
CA SER A 93 37.47 0.99 40.77
C SER A 93 36.18 0.55 41.47
N VAL A 94 35.47 1.49 42.11
CA VAL A 94 34.07 1.25 42.51
C VAL A 94 33.22 2.45 42.08
N LYS A 95 32.42 2.30 41.02
CA LYS A 95 31.30 3.21 40.71
C LYS A 95 30.00 2.50 41.07
N ILE A 96 29.23 3.10 41.97
CA ILE A 96 27.94 2.58 42.42
C ILE A 96 26.83 3.18 41.55
N ASN A 97 26.09 2.33 40.82
CA ASN A 97 24.80 2.72 40.26
C ASN A 97 23.72 2.50 41.32
N ARG A 98 23.05 3.59 41.76
CA ARG A 98 22.05 3.58 42.83
C ARG A 98 20.77 2.81 42.49
N GLU A 99 20.48 2.60 41.21
CA GLU A 99 19.23 1.98 40.76
C GLU A 99 19.36 0.46 40.60
N MET A 100 20.55 -0.05 40.29
CA MET A 100 20.74 -1.47 39.94
C MET A 100 21.24 -2.36 41.09
N GLY A 101 21.62 -1.78 42.25
CA GLY A 101 21.97 -2.55 43.44
C GLY A 101 23.07 -3.61 43.25
N LEU A 102 24.01 -3.41 42.32
CA LEU A 102 25.04 -4.40 41.98
C LEU A 102 26.37 -4.09 42.65
N LEU A 103 26.99 -5.12 43.24
CA LEU A 103 28.37 -5.09 43.71
C LEU A 103 29.07 -6.42 43.35
N PHE A 104 30.22 -6.36 42.67
CA PHE A 104 31.16 -7.49 42.65
C PHE A 104 32.61 -7.01 42.48
N GLU A 105 33.55 -7.65 43.16
CA GLU A 105 34.99 -7.62 42.86
C GLU A 105 35.46 -9.06 42.65
N GLY A 106 36.09 -9.31 41.49
CA GLY A 106 36.79 -10.55 41.21
C GLY A 106 38.21 -10.58 41.81
N PRO A 107 38.95 -11.69 41.68
CA PRO A 107 40.32 -11.79 42.20
C PRO A 107 41.21 -10.68 41.60
N ILE A 108 41.91 -9.93 42.45
CA ILE A 108 42.92 -8.96 42.01
C ILE A 108 44.14 -9.74 41.50
N PRO A 109 44.64 -9.49 40.29
CA PRO A 109 45.89 -10.09 39.85
C PRO A 109 47.06 -9.39 40.54
N SER A 110 47.57 -9.99 41.61
CA SER A 110 49.00 -9.92 41.92
C SER A 110 49.38 -11.03 42.89
N LYS A 111 50.63 -11.51 42.79
CA LYS A 111 51.28 -12.53 43.64
C LYS A 111 51.28 -12.23 45.17
N ARG A 112 50.54 -11.21 45.65
CA ARG A 112 50.57 -10.72 47.05
C ARG A 112 49.20 -10.54 47.72
N PHE A 113 48.07 -10.70 47.04
CA PHE A 113 46.75 -10.51 47.66
C PHE A 113 45.87 -11.75 47.47
N GLY A 114 45.38 -12.32 48.58
CA GLY A 114 44.37 -13.39 48.58
C GLY A 114 42.95 -12.87 48.29
N SER A 115 41.95 -13.76 48.29
CA SER A 115 40.55 -13.50 47.94
C SER A 115 39.96 -12.29 48.70
N VAL A 116 39.27 -11.41 47.97
CA VAL A 116 38.70 -10.16 48.51
C VAL A 116 37.17 -10.22 48.41
N LEU A 117 36.47 -9.88 49.51
CA LEU A 117 35.02 -9.76 49.57
C LEU A 117 34.63 -8.30 49.85
N PHE A 118 33.70 -7.76 49.07
CA PHE A 118 33.05 -6.49 49.36
C PHE A 118 31.60 -6.69 49.77
N VAL A 119 31.20 -6.04 50.86
CA VAL A 119 29.82 -6.07 51.36
C VAL A 119 29.14 -4.73 51.08
N HIS A 120 28.07 -4.75 50.28
CA HIS A 120 27.09 -3.65 50.18
C HIS A 120 25.87 -3.95 51.06
N ASP A 121 25.14 -2.90 51.42
CA ASP A 121 23.96 -2.86 52.31
C ASP A 121 22.71 -3.67 51.86
N ILE A 122 22.81 -4.64 50.94
CA ILE A 122 21.63 -5.26 50.28
C ILE A 122 21.41 -6.75 50.59
N PHE A 123 22.29 -7.45 51.30
CA PHE A 123 22.00 -8.84 51.71
C PHE A 123 21.34 -8.87 53.10
N MET A 124 20.25 -9.62 53.25
CA MET A 124 19.72 -9.94 54.59
C MET A 124 20.77 -10.76 55.35
N GLU A 125 20.79 -10.69 56.69
CA GLU A 125 21.84 -11.33 57.52
C GLU A 125 22.06 -12.82 57.18
N ASN A 126 20.98 -13.55 56.87
CA ASN A 126 21.04 -14.97 56.48
C ASN A 126 21.63 -15.21 55.08
N GLU A 127 21.33 -14.35 54.10
CA GLU A 127 21.86 -14.46 52.74
C GLU A 127 23.35 -14.13 52.69
N LEU A 128 23.78 -13.16 53.50
CA LEU A 128 25.19 -12.81 53.64
C LEU A 128 25.99 -13.96 54.26
N ALA A 129 25.44 -14.62 55.29
CA ALA A 129 26.06 -15.78 55.91
C ALA A 129 26.18 -16.98 54.94
N GLN A 130 25.13 -17.24 54.15
CA GLN A 130 25.14 -18.28 53.12
C GLN A 130 26.16 -17.99 52.00
N LEU A 131 26.21 -16.75 51.50
CA LEU A 131 27.16 -16.31 50.50
C LEU A 131 28.61 -16.47 50.98
N ILE A 132 28.92 -16.01 52.20
CA ILE A 132 30.25 -16.14 52.81
C ILE A 132 30.63 -17.61 52.97
N THR A 133 29.71 -18.43 53.48
CA THR A 133 29.95 -19.88 53.66
C THR A 133 30.28 -20.53 52.33
N ARG A 134 29.53 -20.25 51.26
CA ARG A 134 29.76 -20.84 49.93
C ARG A 134 31.04 -20.40 49.25
N ILE A 135 31.40 -19.12 49.36
CA ILE A 135 32.67 -18.62 48.83
C ILE A 135 33.86 -19.33 49.49
N ILE A 136 33.73 -19.67 50.79
CA ILE A 136 34.72 -20.46 51.51
C ILE A 136 34.74 -21.91 51.02
N THR A 137 33.58 -22.54 50.77
CA THR A 137 33.49 -23.92 50.26
C THR A 137 34.01 -24.07 48.82
N LEU A 138 33.77 -23.09 47.94
CA LEU A 138 34.20 -23.08 46.54
C LEU A 138 35.69 -22.71 46.34
N GLY A 139 36.43 -22.48 47.42
CA GLY A 139 37.79 -21.94 47.41
C GLY A 139 38.84 -22.77 46.64
N GLU A 140 38.58 -24.04 46.36
CA GLU A 140 39.47 -24.92 45.57
C GLU A 140 39.01 -25.14 44.12
N GLU A 141 37.69 -25.22 43.86
CA GLU A 141 37.10 -25.40 42.52
C GLU A 141 37.09 -24.11 41.69
N SER A 142 37.12 -22.94 42.34
CA SER A 142 37.10 -21.62 41.69
C SER A 142 38.34 -21.27 40.85
N ARG A 143 39.42 -22.06 40.91
CA ARG A 143 40.58 -21.89 40.02
C ARG A 143 40.25 -22.17 38.54
N VAL A 144 39.09 -22.79 38.27
CA VAL A 144 38.65 -23.18 36.94
C VAL A 144 38.00 -22.03 36.15
N PHE A 145 37.57 -20.93 36.80
CA PHE A 145 36.85 -19.84 36.13
C PHE A 145 37.65 -18.54 36.01
N SER A 146 37.94 -18.17 34.77
CA SER A 146 38.56 -16.91 34.37
C SER A 146 37.57 -15.75 34.20
N LYS A 147 36.25 -16.01 34.30
CA LYS A 147 35.17 -15.00 34.22
C LYS A 147 34.43 -14.83 35.57
N PRO A 148 34.14 -13.60 36.03
CA PRO A 148 33.42 -13.35 37.28
C PRO A 148 31.97 -13.88 37.26
N ILE A 149 31.54 -14.47 38.39
CA ILE A 149 30.19 -15.01 38.60
C ILE A 149 29.35 -14.00 39.41
N PRO A 150 28.12 -13.66 39.00
CA PRO A 150 27.27 -12.73 39.76
C PRO A 150 26.95 -13.22 41.18
N ALA A 151 26.98 -12.32 42.15
CA ALA A 151 26.77 -12.64 43.57
C ALA A 151 25.44 -13.34 43.87
N LYS A 152 24.37 -13.01 43.12
CA LYS A 152 23.08 -13.68 43.29
C LYS A 152 23.10 -15.14 42.81
N ALA A 153 23.83 -15.46 41.74
CA ALA A 153 23.93 -16.82 41.24
C ALA A 153 24.62 -17.76 42.24
N LEU A 154 25.56 -17.23 43.04
CA LEU A 154 26.22 -17.97 44.13
C LEU A 154 25.27 -18.33 45.29
N LEU A 155 24.11 -17.68 45.40
CA LEU A 155 23.14 -17.94 46.46
C LEU A 155 22.26 -19.17 46.19
N ASP A 156 22.22 -19.68 44.97
CA ASP A 156 21.38 -20.81 44.57
C ASP A 156 22.27 -21.99 44.08
N PRO A 157 22.23 -23.17 44.74
CA PRO A 157 23.04 -24.33 44.35
C PRO A 157 22.73 -24.82 42.94
N GLU A 158 21.45 -24.90 42.58
CA GLU A 158 21.02 -25.48 41.32
C GLU A 158 21.43 -24.56 40.16
N VAL A 159 21.28 -23.24 40.35
CA VAL A 159 21.74 -22.24 39.37
C VAL A 159 23.26 -22.26 39.22
N MET A 160 23.98 -22.49 40.32
CA MET A 160 25.44 -22.58 40.28
C MET A 160 25.89 -23.83 39.53
N ASP A 161 25.30 -25.00 39.80
CA ASP A 161 25.58 -26.24 39.08
C ASP A 161 25.23 -26.13 37.58
N ASP A 162 24.13 -25.45 37.27
CA ASP A 162 23.74 -25.11 35.90
C ASP A 162 24.78 -24.22 35.19
N ILE A 163 25.31 -23.19 35.86
CA ILE A 163 26.35 -22.29 35.32
C ILE A 163 27.71 -23.01 35.21
N LEU A 164 28.00 -23.92 36.15
CA LEU A 164 29.21 -24.73 36.19
C LEU A 164 29.23 -25.81 35.10
N SER A 165 28.05 -26.25 34.64
CA SER A 165 27.95 -27.06 33.43
C SER A 165 28.49 -26.27 32.23
N THR A 166 29.34 -26.88 31.41
CA THR A 166 30.01 -26.24 30.26
C THR A 166 29.04 -25.61 29.26
N GLU A 167 27.77 -25.98 29.31
CA GLU A 167 26.70 -25.53 28.41
C GLU A 167 26.29 -24.07 28.63
N LYS A 168 26.43 -23.51 29.85
CA LYS A 168 26.00 -22.14 30.20
C LYS A 168 27.14 -21.17 30.48
N ALA A 169 28.39 -21.58 30.28
CA ALA A 169 29.59 -20.74 30.48
C ALA A 169 29.62 -19.46 29.62
N ASN A 170 28.83 -19.42 28.54
CA ASN A 170 28.66 -18.27 27.66
C ASN A 170 27.87 -17.12 28.29
N LEU A 171 27.18 -17.34 29.42
CA LEU A 171 26.43 -16.30 30.13
C LEU A 171 27.35 -15.35 30.92
N LEU A 172 28.59 -15.76 31.22
CA LEU A 172 29.54 -14.96 32.01
C LEU A 172 30.37 -14.02 31.13
N LEU A 173 30.68 -12.83 31.66
CA LEU A 173 31.44 -11.78 30.99
C LEU A 173 32.82 -11.57 31.62
N THR A 174 33.86 -11.33 30.82
CA THR A 174 35.17 -10.88 31.35
C THR A 174 35.12 -9.44 31.85
N ARG A 175 36.16 -9.01 32.57
CA ARG A 175 36.26 -7.63 33.06
C ARG A 175 36.18 -6.59 31.93
N LYS A 176 36.86 -6.85 30.81
CA LYS A 176 36.83 -5.97 29.64
C LYS A 176 35.41 -5.89 29.04
N GLN A 177 34.70 -7.02 28.97
CA GLN A 177 33.32 -7.06 28.49
C GLN A 177 32.35 -6.35 29.45
N LEU A 178 32.57 -6.44 30.77
CA LEU A 178 31.80 -5.69 31.78
C LEU A 178 32.02 -4.18 31.68
N ASP A 179 33.25 -3.73 31.44
CA ASP A 179 33.55 -2.30 31.24
C ASP A 179 32.78 -1.74 30.03
N VAL A 180 32.59 -2.55 28.97
CA VAL A 180 31.76 -2.20 27.80
C VAL A 180 30.27 -2.20 28.15
N LEU A 181 29.79 -3.21 28.88
CA LEU A 181 28.38 -3.32 29.29
C LEU A 181 27.89 -2.06 30.04
N TYR A 182 28.76 -1.49 30.89
CA TYR A 182 28.45 -0.30 31.71
C TYR A 182 28.84 1.03 31.06
N ALA A 183 29.27 1.03 29.80
CA ALA A 183 29.52 2.28 29.08
C ALA A 183 28.21 3.08 28.89
N ASP A 184 28.37 4.40 28.77
CA ASP A 184 27.28 5.28 28.35
C ASP A 184 26.95 5.01 26.88
N SER A 185 25.66 5.10 26.52
CA SER A 185 25.24 4.97 25.13
C SER A 185 25.74 6.17 24.30
N PRO A 186 25.87 6.05 22.97
CA PRO A 186 25.81 4.85 22.15
C PRO A 186 27.00 3.92 22.43
N ILE A 187 26.76 2.63 22.50
CA ILE A 187 27.81 1.61 22.70
C ILE A 187 28.12 0.99 21.34
N LEU A 188 29.33 1.23 20.82
CA LEU A 188 29.82 0.61 19.59
C LEU A 188 30.84 -0.47 19.97
N ILE A 189 30.57 -1.73 19.59
CA ILE A 189 31.40 -2.88 19.94
C ILE A 189 32.02 -3.47 18.68
N HIS A 190 33.32 -3.25 18.51
CA HIS A 190 34.13 -3.94 17.52
C HIS A 190 34.77 -5.16 18.14
N GLY A 191 34.63 -6.33 17.52
CA GLY A 191 35.32 -7.51 18.00
C GLY A 191 35.27 -8.61 16.97
N HIS A 192 36.28 -9.46 16.96
CA HIS A 192 36.38 -10.55 16.00
C HIS A 192 35.43 -11.71 16.30
N ALA A 193 35.47 -12.75 15.47
CA ALA A 193 34.76 -14.00 15.69
C ALA A 193 35.04 -14.57 17.10
N GLY A 194 34.00 -14.98 17.82
CA GLY A 194 34.17 -15.58 19.16
C GLY A 194 34.48 -14.61 20.29
N SER A 195 34.38 -13.28 20.11
CA SER A 195 34.74 -12.30 21.15
C SER A 195 33.66 -11.98 22.21
N GLY A 196 32.50 -12.63 22.15
CA GLY A 196 31.37 -12.41 23.08
C GLY A 196 30.56 -11.12 22.85
N LYS A 197 30.50 -10.61 21.60
CA LYS A 197 29.72 -9.41 21.23
C LYS A 197 28.23 -9.56 21.55
N THR A 198 27.60 -10.59 21.00
CA THR A 198 26.17 -10.91 21.18
C THR A 198 25.83 -11.07 22.66
N THR A 199 26.70 -11.72 23.43
CA THR A 199 26.57 -11.87 24.88
C THR A 199 26.47 -10.51 25.59
N ILE A 200 27.34 -9.54 25.26
CA ILE A 200 27.26 -8.18 25.83
C ILE A 200 25.95 -7.50 25.46
N LEU A 201 25.48 -7.64 24.22
CA LEU A 201 24.20 -7.07 23.78
C LEU A 201 23.03 -7.65 24.58
N CYS A 202 22.98 -8.96 24.79
CA CYS A 202 21.92 -9.62 25.57
C CYS A 202 21.94 -9.17 27.03
N HIS A 203 23.12 -9.05 27.63
CA HIS A 203 23.28 -8.48 28.97
C HIS A 203 22.79 -7.03 29.04
N ARG A 204 23.15 -6.20 28.06
CA ARG A 204 22.75 -4.79 28.03
C ARG A 204 21.23 -4.67 27.86
N LEU A 205 20.64 -5.48 26.99
CA LEU A 205 19.20 -5.55 26.79
C LEU A 205 18.48 -5.97 28.09
N ALA A 206 18.96 -7.00 28.78
CA ALA A 206 18.41 -7.41 30.08
C ALA A 206 18.42 -6.25 31.09
N LEU A 207 19.54 -5.52 31.21
CA LEU A 207 19.63 -4.34 32.08
C LEU A 207 18.66 -3.22 31.66
N SER A 208 18.46 -3.00 30.37
CA SER A 208 17.53 -2.00 29.84
C SER A 208 16.07 -2.37 30.12
N VAL A 209 15.71 -3.64 30.00
CA VAL A 209 14.40 -4.17 30.40
C VAL A 209 14.17 -3.97 31.90
N LEU A 210 15.14 -4.34 32.74
CA LEU A 210 15.05 -4.22 34.20
C LEU A 210 14.90 -2.76 34.66
N SER A 211 15.69 -1.84 34.09
CA SER A 211 15.63 -0.41 34.41
C SER A 211 14.30 0.24 34.01
N HIS A 212 13.58 -0.33 33.05
CA HIS A 212 12.29 0.18 32.56
C HIS A 212 11.10 -0.72 32.93
N ARG A 213 11.24 -1.65 33.88
CA ARG A 213 10.18 -2.58 34.28
C ARG A 213 8.89 -1.87 34.70
N ASN A 214 9.02 -0.74 35.39
CA ASN A 214 7.89 0.07 35.88
C ASN A 214 7.28 1.00 34.80
N ASN A 215 7.83 1.07 33.59
CA ASN A 215 7.31 1.88 32.49
C ASN A 215 6.58 0.98 31.47
N PRO A 216 5.24 0.96 31.44
CA PRO A 216 4.48 0.11 30.51
C PRO A 216 4.67 0.51 29.04
N ASN A 217 5.06 1.76 28.77
CA ASN A 217 5.25 2.29 27.42
C ASN A 217 6.70 2.16 26.92
N ALA A 218 7.57 1.50 27.68
CA ALA A 218 8.95 1.29 27.24
C ALA A 218 9.00 0.30 26.07
N LYS A 219 9.76 0.63 25.03
CA LYS A 219 9.88 -0.20 23.83
C LYS A 219 11.35 -0.39 23.45
N PHE A 220 11.74 -1.63 23.27
CA PHE A 220 13.08 -2.03 22.83
C PHE A 220 13.00 -2.84 21.55
N VAL A 221 14.07 -2.84 20.76
CA VAL A 221 14.20 -3.74 19.61
C VAL A 221 15.59 -4.34 19.57
N PHE A 222 15.65 -5.65 19.32
CA PHE A 222 16.85 -6.38 18.98
C PHE A 222 16.75 -6.82 17.52
N VAL A 223 17.71 -6.40 16.71
CA VAL A 223 17.80 -6.74 15.29
C VAL A 223 19.15 -7.34 14.92
N SER A 224 19.11 -8.24 13.94
CA SER A 224 20.28 -8.77 13.22
C SER A 224 19.82 -9.14 11.81
N TYR A 225 20.73 -9.30 10.84
CA TYR A 225 20.37 -9.92 9.56
C TYR A 225 20.04 -11.41 9.69
N ASN A 226 20.61 -12.06 10.71
CA ASN A 226 20.49 -13.48 10.93
C ASN A 226 19.39 -13.80 11.95
N ASP A 227 18.33 -14.51 11.53
CA ASP A 227 17.21 -14.89 12.39
C ASP A 227 17.64 -15.82 13.54
N ARG A 228 18.66 -16.66 13.34
CA ARG A 228 19.23 -17.51 14.40
C ARG A 228 19.76 -16.68 15.53
N LEU A 229 20.51 -15.63 15.20
CA LEU A 229 21.09 -14.74 16.19
C LEU A 229 19.98 -13.98 16.94
N VAL A 230 18.89 -13.63 16.26
CA VAL A 230 17.71 -13.02 16.91
C VAL A 230 17.06 -13.99 17.89
N LYS A 231 16.81 -15.24 17.47
CA LYS A 231 16.22 -16.29 18.33
C LYS A 231 17.15 -16.67 19.49
N GLN A 232 18.44 -16.78 19.22
CA GLN A 232 19.45 -17.07 20.24
C GLN A 232 19.54 -15.92 21.23
N ALA A 233 19.58 -14.67 20.78
CA ALA A 233 19.59 -13.50 21.65
C ALA A 233 18.34 -13.43 22.53
N PHE A 234 17.17 -13.83 22.02
CA PHE A 234 15.95 -13.97 22.83
C PHE A 234 16.15 -14.99 23.95
N LYS A 235 16.61 -16.21 23.63
CA LYS A 235 16.88 -17.27 24.62
C LYS A 235 17.93 -16.83 25.63
N ASP A 236 19.07 -16.33 25.17
CA ASP A 236 20.17 -15.87 26.02
C ASP A 236 19.74 -14.74 26.95
N THR A 237 18.94 -13.77 26.45
CA THR A 237 18.44 -12.67 27.29
C THR A 237 17.50 -13.18 28.38
N LEU A 238 16.63 -14.15 28.08
CA LEU A 238 15.77 -14.79 29.09
C LEU A 238 16.62 -15.54 30.12
N GLU A 239 17.59 -16.34 29.69
CA GLU A 239 18.47 -17.06 30.60
C GLU A 239 19.27 -16.10 31.50
N ILE A 240 19.76 -15.00 30.94
CA ILE A 240 20.44 -13.95 31.71
C ILE A 240 19.49 -13.34 32.77
N LEU A 241 18.25 -13.03 32.41
CA LEU A 241 17.24 -12.51 33.35
C LEU A 241 16.94 -13.51 34.47
N ARG A 242 16.73 -14.78 34.11
CA ARG A 242 16.42 -15.87 35.03
C ARG A 242 17.56 -16.17 36.00
N TYR A 243 18.73 -16.52 35.44
CA TYR A 243 19.83 -17.13 36.19
C TYR A 243 20.79 -16.12 36.79
N LEU A 244 20.97 -14.95 36.17
CA LEU A 244 21.94 -13.96 36.67
C LEU A 244 21.27 -12.81 37.42
N TYR A 245 20.09 -12.36 36.98
CA TYR A 245 19.40 -11.22 37.59
C TYR A 245 18.25 -11.62 38.53
N PHE A 246 17.77 -12.87 38.48
CA PHE A 246 16.63 -13.39 39.26
C PHE A 246 15.39 -12.49 39.09
N ALA A 247 15.06 -12.19 37.84
CA ALA A 247 13.91 -11.38 37.47
C ALA A 247 12.83 -12.23 36.78
N GLU A 248 11.63 -11.67 36.63
CA GLU A 248 10.60 -12.30 35.81
C GLU A 248 11.09 -12.47 34.37
N ASP A 249 10.86 -13.65 33.82
CA ASP A 249 11.26 -14.04 32.46
C ASP A 249 10.32 -13.44 31.40
N THR A 250 10.07 -12.13 31.45
CA THR A 250 9.18 -11.43 30.51
C THR A 250 9.94 -10.46 29.62
N LEU A 251 9.79 -10.64 28.30
CA LEU A 251 10.37 -9.79 27.26
C LEU A 251 9.30 -9.09 26.41
N ASP A 252 8.08 -8.91 26.94
CA ASP A 252 6.92 -8.35 26.22
C ASP A 252 7.16 -6.96 25.62
N LYS A 253 8.11 -6.21 26.19
CA LYS A 253 8.51 -4.87 25.75
C LYS A 253 9.59 -4.86 24.66
N VAL A 254 10.12 -6.03 24.31
CA VAL A 254 11.22 -6.18 23.35
C VAL A 254 10.71 -6.83 22.08
N THR A 255 10.93 -6.16 20.95
CA THR A 255 10.76 -6.77 19.64
C THR A 255 12.06 -7.44 19.20
N PHE A 256 12.04 -8.76 19.06
CA PHE A 256 13.10 -9.52 18.39
C PHE A 256 12.69 -9.76 16.93
N THR A 257 13.48 -9.29 15.97
CA THR A 257 13.14 -9.45 14.54
C THR A 257 14.36 -9.33 13.64
N THR A 258 14.34 -9.96 12.47
CA THR A 258 15.39 -9.74 11.46
C THR A 258 15.32 -8.32 10.91
N PHE A 259 16.47 -7.79 10.48
CA PHE A 259 16.56 -6.42 10.00
C PHE A 259 15.63 -6.16 8.80
N ARG A 260 15.55 -7.06 7.83
CA ARG A 260 14.63 -6.93 6.68
C ARG A 260 13.16 -6.89 7.11
N ASN A 261 12.73 -7.77 8.03
CA ASN A 261 11.36 -7.79 8.51
C ASN A 261 11.04 -6.57 9.38
N PHE A 262 12.03 -6.03 10.09
CA PHE A 262 11.92 -4.76 10.79
C PHE A 262 11.63 -3.61 9.82
N LEU A 263 12.36 -3.51 8.71
CA LEU A 263 12.16 -2.47 7.70
C LEU A 263 10.77 -2.50 7.06
N LYS A 264 10.22 -3.70 6.80
CA LYS A 264 8.88 -3.86 6.20
C LYS A 264 7.76 -3.26 7.04
N ARG A 265 7.98 -2.98 8.33
CA ARG A 265 7.01 -2.27 9.20
C ARG A 265 6.91 -0.78 8.87
N TYR A 266 7.90 -0.23 8.18
CA TYR A 266 8.05 1.19 7.92
C TYR A 266 7.90 1.53 6.43
N VAL A 267 7.14 0.74 5.66
CA VAL A 267 6.86 1.05 4.25
C VAL A 267 5.35 1.14 4.00
N PRO A 268 4.88 2.01 3.09
CA PRO A 268 3.45 2.14 2.78
C PRO A 268 2.80 0.87 2.23
N ASN A 269 3.55 0.09 1.45
CA ASN A 269 3.04 -1.11 0.79
C ASN A 269 4.08 -2.25 0.91
N PRO A 270 4.04 -3.03 2.00
CA PRO A 270 4.95 -4.16 2.23
C PRO A 270 4.89 -5.21 1.11
N ASN A 271 3.73 -5.36 0.47
CA ASN A 271 3.52 -6.31 -0.62
C ASN A 271 4.30 -5.94 -1.88
N LEU A 272 5.00 -4.81 -1.97
CA LEU A 272 5.95 -4.54 -3.06
C LEU A 272 7.28 -5.26 -2.86
N PHE A 273 7.60 -5.65 -1.62
CA PHE A 273 8.86 -6.25 -1.20
C PHE A 273 8.73 -7.75 -0.91
N GLU A 274 8.02 -8.44 -1.80
CA GLU A 274 7.85 -9.89 -1.75
C GLU A 274 9.14 -10.63 -2.14
N GLU A 275 9.42 -11.75 -1.47
CA GLU A 275 10.71 -12.44 -1.56
C GLU A 275 11.02 -12.95 -2.98
N PHE A 276 10.02 -13.37 -3.75
CA PHE A 276 10.22 -13.83 -5.14
C PHE A 276 10.73 -12.71 -6.09
N ARG A 277 10.57 -11.44 -5.70
CA ARG A 277 11.07 -10.27 -6.45
C ARG A 277 12.41 -9.73 -5.94
N TYR A 278 12.96 -10.32 -4.89
CA TYR A 278 14.23 -9.92 -4.32
C TYR A 278 15.41 -10.27 -5.26
N VAL A 279 16.42 -9.37 -5.30
CA VAL A 279 17.65 -9.54 -6.08
C VAL A 279 18.86 -9.70 -5.13
N PRO A 280 19.27 -10.95 -4.82
CA PRO A 280 20.56 -11.21 -4.18
C PRO A 280 21.72 -11.10 -5.20
N PHE A 281 22.96 -11.12 -4.69
CA PHE A 281 24.17 -11.03 -5.53
C PHE A 281 24.19 -12.07 -6.67
N GLY A 282 23.83 -13.33 -6.42
CA GLY A 282 23.81 -14.37 -7.46
C GLY A 282 22.85 -14.03 -8.61
N ARG A 283 21.66 -13.52 -8.29
CA ARG A 283 20.68 -13.07 -9.30
C ARG A 283 21.19 -11.84 -10.06
N PHE A 284 21.83 -10.89 -9.36
CA PHE A 284 22.51 -9.76 -9.99
C PHE A 284 23.60 -10.21 -10.97
N LYS A 285 24.50 -11.10 -10.55
CA LYS A 285 25.61 -11.60 -11.37
C LYS A 285 25.10 -12.29 -12.64
N HIS A 286 24.03 -13.06 -12.55
CA HIS A 286 23.37 -13.65 -13.72
C HIS A 286 22.90 -12.60 -14.73
N PHE A 287 22.26 -11.52 -14.26
CA PHE A 287 21.89 -10.40 -15.14
C PHE A 287 23.11 -9.66 -15.68
N TYR A 288 24.12 -9.46 -14.83
CA TYR A 288 25.34 -8.73 -15.14
C TYR A 288 26.18 -9.43 -16.22
N GLU A 289 26.26 -10.75 -16.21
CA GLU A 289 26.97 -11.50 -17.26
C GLU A 289 26.35 -11.25 -18.65
N LYS A 290 25.01 -11.15 -18.75
CA LYS A 290 24.34 -10.79 -20.03
C LYS A 290 24.67 -9.35 -20.44
N PHE A 291 24.64 -8.42 -19.50
CA PHE A 291 25.00 -7.02 -19.73
C PHE A 291 26.47 -6.85 -20.15
N LYS A 292 27.38 -7.62 -19.54
CA LYS A 292 28.83 -7.60 -19.78
C LYS A 292 29.19 -7.89 -21.23
N TRP A 293 28.47 -8.78 -21.92
CA TRP A 293 28.71 -9.04 -23.35
C TRP A 293 28.39 -7.82 -24.23
N GLY A 294 27.35 -7.06 -23.89
CA GLY A 294 26.91 -5.88 -24.63
C GLY A 294 27.59 -4.56 -24.23
N SER A 295 28.26 -4.48 -23.08
CA SER A 295 28.72 -3.22 -22.49
C SER A 295 30.25 -3.15 -22.31
N ALA A 296 30.87 -2.07 -22.82
CA ALA A 296 32.29 -1.82 -22.60
C ALA A 296 32.63 -1.61 -21.12
N SER A 297 31.76 -0.93 -20.36
CA SER A 297 31.88 -0.76 -18.92
C SER A 297 31.77 -2.11 -18.20
N GLY A 298 30.81 -2.93 -18.60
CA GLY A 298 30.63 -4.28 -18.04
C GLY A 298 31.83 -5.20 -18.24
N ARG A 299 32.54 -5.10 -19.39
CA ARG A 299 33.77 -5.87 -19.65
C ARG A 299 34.97 -5.42 -18.80
N ARG A 300 35.00 -4.16 -18.37
CA ARG A 300 36.12 -3.61 -17.58
C ARG A 300 35.98 -3.87 -16.10
N ILE A 301 34.75 -3.92 -15.59
CA ILE A 301 34.44 -3.99 -14.17
C ILE A 301 33.95 -5.41 -13.80
N PRO A 302 34.61 -6.10 -12.85
CA PRO A 302 34.10 -7.37 -12.32
C PRO A 302 32.73 -7.19 -11.63
N ALA A 303 31.92 -8.25 -11.63
CA ALA A 303 30.58 -8.23 -11.03
C ALA A 303 30.62 -7.86 -9.54
N GLU A 304 31.64 -8.32 -8.82
CA GLU A 304 31.86 -8.10 -7.39
C GLU A 304 32.12 -6.61 -7.11
N VAL A 305 32.90 -5.94 -7.96
CA VAL A 305 33.19 -4.50 -7.87
C VAL A 305 31.93 -3.69 -8.18
N ALA A 306 31.20 -4.06 -9.24
CA ALA A 306 29.94 -3.42 -9.60
C ALA A 306 28.90 -3.54 -8.47
N TRP A 307 28.69 -4.74 -7.94
CA TRP A 307 27.77 -4.99 -6.84
C TRP A 307 28.14 -4.23 -5.58
N HIS A 308 29.44 -4.22 -5.24
CA HIS A 308 29.95 -3.44 -4.12
C HIS A 308 29.59 -1.97 -4.26
N ALA A 309 29.89 -1.36 -5.40
CA ALA A 309 29.65 0.06 -5.63
C ALA A 309 28.15 0.41 -5.63
N ILE A 310 27.31 -0.47 -6.21
CA ILE A 310 25.84 -0.33 -6.18
C ILE A 310 25.33 -0.31 -4.74
N ARG A 311 25.71 -1.31 -3.94
CA ARG A 311 25.23 -1.44 -2.55
C ARG A 311 25.78 -0.35 -1.62
N SER A 312 27.08 -0.04 -1.70
CA SER A 312 27.75 0.79 -0.68
C SER A 312 27.68 2.31 -0.92
N ILE A 313 27.70 2.75 -2.18
CA ILE A 313 27.78 4.17 -2.54
C ILE A 313 26.55 4.58 -3.36
N LEU A 314 26.33 3.98 -4.53
CA LEU A 314 25.31 4.45 -5.47
C LEU A 314 23.90 4.42 -4.85
N LYS A 315 23.53 3.32 -4.18
CA LYS A 315 22.22 3.18 -3.52
C LYS A 315 22.33 3.32 -1.99
N GLY A 316 23.21 2.57 -1.34
CA GLY A 316 23.25 2.51 0.13
C GLY A 316 23.81 3.73 0.86
N ALA A 317 24.24 4.77 0.14
CA ALA A 317 24.52 6.08 0.70
C ALA A 317 23.52 7.17 0.27
N CYS A 318 22.52 6.82 -0.54
CA CYS A 318 21.53 7.74 -1.06
C CYS A 318 20.48 8.07 0.01
N LYS A 319 20.60 9.23 0.64
CA LYS A 319 19.68 9.67 1.71
C LYS A 319 18.53 10.47 1.08
N PRO A 320 17.26 10.30 1.51
CA PRO A 320 16.18 11.15 1.01
C PRO A 320 16.50 12.66 1.20
N PRO A 321 15.88 13.58 0.43
CA PRO A 321 14.93 13.32 -0.65
C PRO A 321 15.58 12.83 -1.95
N LEU A 322 16.91 12.63 -2.00
CA LEU A 322 17.57 12.05 -3.17
C LEU A 322 17.04 10.64 -3.41
N ARG A 323 16.85 10.25 -4.67
CA ARG A 323 16.42 8.89 -5.06
C ARG A 323 17.62 8.05 -5.50
N PRO A 324 17.63 6.74 -5.23
CA PRO A 324 18.67 5.85 -5.73
C PRO A 324 18.55 5.63 -7.24
N PRO A 325 19.68 5.50 -7.97
CA PRO A 325 21.03 5.75 -7.51
C PRO A 325 21.31 7.25 -7.34
N LEU A 326 22.31 7.60 -6.53
CA LEU A 326 22.87 8.96 -6.45
C LEU A 326 23.15 9.51 -7.85
N SER A 327 23.04 10.83 -8.04
CA SER A 327 23.44 11.47 -9.31
C SER A 327 24.95 11.30 -9.55
N ILE A 328 25.39 11.42 -10.80
CA ILE A 328 26.80 11.24 -11.16
C ILE A 328 27.75 12.17 -10.37
N ASP A 329 27.33 13.41 -10.12
CA ASP A 329 28.13 14.39 -9.37
C ASP A 329 28.20 14.06 -7.87
N GLU A 330 27.06 13.69 -7.27
CA GLU A 330 26.97 13.23 -5.88
C GLU A 330 27.82 11.97 -5.68
N TYR A 331 27.66 10.99 -6.57
CA TYR A 331 28.43 9.74 -6.59
C TYR A 331 29.93 10.01 -6.69
N ARG A 332 30.38 10.78 -7.69
CA ARG A 332 31.82 11.09 -7.85
C ARG A 332 32.39 11.79 -6.63
N LYS A 333 31.68 12.79 -6.08
CA LYS A 333 32.12 13.50 -4.87
C LYS A 333 32.26 12.55 -3.68
N LEU A 334 31.28 11.66 -3.48
CA LEU A 334 31.30 10.69 -2.40
C LEU A 334 32.39 9.62 -2.59
N ALA A 335 32.50 9.06 -3.79
CA ALA A 335 33.50 8.07 -4.15
C ALA A 335 34.93 8.60 -3.98
N ARG A 336 35.22 9.84 -4.43
CA ARG A 336 36.51 10.52 -4.17
C ARG A 336 36.81 10.67 -2.69
N ARG A 337 35.80 11.05 -1.90
CA ARG A 337 35.96 11.24 -0.45
C ARG A 337 36.27 9.93 0.27
N ARG A 338 35.58 8.85 -0.10
CA ARG A 338 35.71 7.55 0.57
C ARG A 338 36.92 6.74 0.11
N ARG A 339 37.41 7.00 -1.12
CA ARG A 339 38.54 6.30 -1.76
C ARG A 339 38.36 4.78 -1.73
N GLU A 340 37.13 4.32 -1.94
CA GLU A 340 36.79 2.88 -2.02
C GLU A 340 37.13 2.29 -3.38
N PHE A 341 37.12 3.13 -4.41
CA PHE A 341 37.42 2.76 -5.79
C PHE A 341 38.34 3.84 -6.38
N PRO A 342 39.20 3.50 -7.36
CA PRO A 342 39.98 4.48 -8.09
C PRO A 342 39.11 5.28 -9.08
N GLU A 343 39.53 6.52 -9.35
CA GLU A 343 38.69 7.49 -10.07
C GLU A 343 38.43 7.13 -11.53
N ASP A 344 39.32 6.36 -12.17
CA ASP A 344 39.24 5.98 -13.57
C ASP A 344 38.06 5.04 -13.88
N ILE A 345 37.55 4.32 -12.87
CA ILE A 345 36.42 3.39 -13.02
C ILE A 345 35.07 3.96 -12.59
N PHE A 346 35.02 5.21 -12.10
CA PHE A 346 33.78 5.81 -11.59
C PHE A 346 32.68 5.87 -12.65
N ASP A 347 33.03 6.29 -13.87
CA ASP A 347 32.06 6.44 -14.95
C ASP A 347 31.53 5.08 -15.44
N ASP A 348 32.38 4.06 -15.43
CA ASP A 348 31.99 2.69 -15.78
C ASP A 348 31.05 2.10 -14.71
N ILE A 349 31.36 2.30 -13.42
CA ILE A 349 30.49 1.92 -12.30
C ILE A 349 29.13 2.63 -12.38
N TYR A 350 29.12 3.93 -12.67
CA TYR A 350 27.89 4.71 -12.74
C TYR A 350 26.95 4.19 -13.84
N LYS A 351 27.48 3.94 -15.05
CA LYS A 351 26.71 3.35 -16.16
C LYS A 351 26.11 1.98 -15.79
N ILE A 352 26.87 1.16 -15.07
CA ILE A 352 26.39 -0.13 -14.55
C ILE A 352 25.25 0.09 -13.54
N GLY A 353 25.40 1.06 -12.64
CA GLY A 353 24.36 1.43 -11.68
C GLY A 353 23.06 1.91 -12.33
N GLU A 354 23.15 2.74 -13.38
CA GLU A 354 22.00 3.19 -14.16
C GLU A 354 21.30 2.04 -14.87
N TRP A 355 22.07 1.17 -15.52
CA TRP A 355 21.54 -0.06 -16.12
C TRP A 355 20.79 -0.90 -15.09
N TYR A 356 21.41 -1.15 -13.94
CA TYR A 356 20.82 -1.98 -12.90
C TYR A 356 19.52 -1.37 -12.35
N GLN A 357 19.52 -0.06 -12.04
CA GLN A 357 18.31 0.60 -11.54
C GLN A 357 17.20 0.59 -12.59
N LYS A 358 17.50 0.92 -13.84
CA LYS A 358 16.49 1.04 -14.90
C LYS A 358 15.95 -0.32 -15.34
N GLU A 359 16.82 -1.20 -15.82
CA GLU A 359 16.41 -2.43 -16.49
C GLU A 359 16.12 -3.58 -15.53
N ILE A 360 16.78 -3.62 -14.36
CA ILE A 360 16.61 -4.72 -13.41
C ILE A 360 15.59 -4.36 -12.32
N ILE A 361 15.71 -3.20 -11.69
CA ILE A 361 14.78 -2.81 -10.62
C ILE A 361 13.45 -2.32 -11.20
N HIS A 362 13.46 -1.30 -12.07
CA HIS A 362 12.21 -0.70 -12.57
C HIS A 362 11.49 -1.55 -13.63
N ASP A 363 12.14 -1.89 -14.74
CA ASP A 363 11.46 -2.55 -15.87
C ASP A 363 10.98 -3.97 -15.51
N LYS A 364 11.76 -4.73 -14.73
CA LYS A 364 11.39 -6.07 -14.26
C LYS A 364 10.61 -6.07 -12.94
N ARG A 365 10.36 -4.89 -12.35
CA ARG A 365 9.66 -4.72 -11.06
C ARG A 365 10.27 -5.56 -9.92
N LEU A 366 11.60 -5.62 -9.88
CA LEU A 366 12.36 -6.30 -8.82
C LEU A 366 12.80 -5.30 -7.75
N TRP A 367 13.37 -5.77 -6.64
CA TRP A 367 13.88 -4.91 -5.57
C TRP A 367 15.13 -5.51 -4.91
N ASP A 368 15.97 -4.66 -4.32
CA ASP A 368 17.06 -5.07 -3.43
C ASP A 368 16.98 -4.40 -2.05
N ASP A 369 17.87 -4.82 -1.13
CA ASP A 369 17.85 -4.34 0.26
C ASP A 369 17.91 -2.79 0.36
N GLN A 370 18.56 -2.12 -0.60
CA GLN A 370 18.73 -0.66 -0.59
C GLN A 370 17.45 0.06 -1.01
N ASP A 371 16.63 -0.53 -1.89
CA ASP A 371 15.31 0.00 -2.24
C ASP A 371 14.37 -0.04 -1.03
N LEU A 372 14.36 -1.17 -0.31
CA LEU A 372 13.57 -1.33 0.91
C LEU A 372 14.01 -0.34 2.00
N ALA A 373 15.32 -0.23 2.24
CA ALA A 373 15.87 0.69 3.23
C ALA A 373 15.57 2.16 2.89
N TRP A 374 15.64 2.53 1.60
CA TRP A 374 15.34 3.87 1.14
C TRP A 374 13.87 4.23 1.34
N GLU A 375 12.95 3.36 0.90
CA GLU A 375 11.51 3.58 1.09
C GLU A 375 11.15 3.65 2.58
N ALA A 376 11.76 2.79 3.40
CA ALA A 376 11.54 2.80 4.84
C ALA A 376 12.03 4.09 5.51
N LEU A 377 13.25 4.55 5.19
CA LEU A 377 13.79 5.79 5.74
C LEU A 377 12.99 7.02 5.28
N ASN A 378 12.59 7.06 4.01
CA ASN A 378 11.74 8.10 3.44
C ASN A 378 10.38 8.18 4.13
N TRP A 379 9.77 7.02 4.42
CA TRP A 379 8.53 6.95 5.18
C TRP A 379 8.72 7.48 6.61
N ILE A 380 9.75 7.02 7.32
CA ILE A 380 10.03 7.45 8.70
C ILE A 380 10.19 8.96 8.79
N TRP A 381 10.92 9.58 7.85
CA TRP A 381 11.10 11.04 7.86
C TRP A 381 9.80 11.80 7.61
N LYS A 382 9.01 11.39 6.62
CA LYS A 382 7.69 11.99 6.36
C LYS A 382 6.74 11.79 7.55
N GLU A 383 6.80 10.63 8.18
CA GLU A 383 5.96 10.33 9.34
C GLU A 383 6.36 11.18 10.54
N LYS A 384 7.65 11.38 10.80
CA LYS A 384 8.12 12.30 11.85
C LYS A 384 7.70 13.75 11.63
N GLU A 385 7.66 14.19 10.37
CA GLU A 385 7.18 15.54 10.02
C GLU A 385 5.67 15.69 10.27
N ARG A 386 4.89 14.65 9.96
CA ARG A 386 3.43 14.63 10.11
C ARG A 386 2.99 14.39 11.56
N ASN A 387 3.72 13.53 12.27
CA ASN A 387 3.45 13.09 13.62
C ASN A 387 4.70 13.30 14.51
N PRO A 388 4.85 14.49 15.12
CA PRO A 388 5.95 14.78 16.04
C PRO A 388 6.01 13.87 17.27
N ASN A 389 4.92 13.16 17.57
CA ASN A 389 4.79 12.23 18.68
C ASN A 389 4.94 10.76 18.23
N MET A 390 5.48 10.51 17.02
CA MET A 390 5.81 9.17 16.55
C MET A 390 6.53 8.40 17.66
N GLU A 391 6.06 7.18 17.95
CA GLU A 391 6.67 6.35 18.98
C GLU A 391 8.07 5.91 18.54
N LEU A 392 9.07 6.23 19.36
CA LEU A 392 10.48 5.90 19.15
C LEU A 392 10.94 4.89 20.21
N TYR A 393 12.04 4.18 19.93
CA TYR A 393 12.57 3.16 20.82
C TYR A 393 13.39 3.74 21.98
N ASP A 394 13.22 3.17 23.17
CA ASP A 394 13.97 3.51 24.38
C ASP A 394 15.44 3.11 24.28
N GLU A 395 15.72 1.99 23.61
CA GLU A 395 17.07 1.59 23.18
C GLU A 395 16.96 0.57 22.03
N ILE A 396 17.88 0.69 21.07
CA ILE A 396 17.97 -0.18 19.89
C ILE A 396 19.25 -1.00 19.98
N PHE A 397 19.12 -2.31 19.78
CA PHE A 397 20.22 -3.27 19.79
C PHE A 397 20.36 -3.86 18.39
N CYS A 398 21.55 -3.74 17.80
CA CYS A 398 21.86 -4.33 16.50
C CYS A 398 23.12 -5.17 16.58
N ASP A 399 22.98 -6.48 16.35
CA ASP A 399 24.11 -7.35 16.11
C ASP A 399 24.41 -7.44 14.61
N GLU A 400 25.61 -7.89 14.26
CA GLU A 400 26.12 -7.95 12.88
C GLU A 400 25.97 -6.64 12.09
N VAL A 401 26.21 -5.49 12.74
CA VAL A 401 26.08 -4.16 12.12
C VAL A 401 26.94 -4.01 10.85
N GLN A 402 27.98 -4.84 10.67
CA GLN A 402 28.80 -4.87 9.45
C GLN A 402 28.02 -5.28 8.19
N ASP A 403 26.92 -6.01 8.35
CA ASP A 403 26.08 -6.45 7.24
C ASP A 403 25.08 -5.36 6.80
N LEU A 404 25.02 -4.22 7.53
CA LEU A 404 24.25 -3.02 7.16
C LEU A 404 25.05 -2.07 6.24
N THR A 405 24.34 -1.43 5.33
CA THR A 405 24.80 -0.23 4.60
C THR A 405 24.54 1.07 5.39
N GLU A 406 25.04 2.20 4.88
CA GLU A 406 24.89 3.50 5.57
C GLU A 406 23.41 3.91 5.73
N ILE A 407 22.58 3.72 4.71
CA ILE A 407 21.14 4.05 4.77
C ILE A 407 20.38 3.18 5.78
N GLU A 408 20.72 1.89 5.86
CA GLU A 408 20.15 0.94 6.80
C GLU A 408 20.54 1.28 8.24
N PHE A 409 21.80 1.63 8.46
CA PHE A 409 22.26 2.15 9.73
C PHE A 409 21.55 3.46 10.13
N LEU A 410 21.35 4.39 9.19
CA LEU A 410 20.67 5.66 9.46
C LEU A 410 19.21 5.48 9.87
N LEU A 411 18.56 4.43 9.38
CA LEU A 411 17.22 4.08 9.79
C LEU A 411 17.17 3.72 11.28
N LEU A 412 18.14 2.96 11.79
CA LEU A 412 18.24 2.68 13.23
C LEU A 412 18.38 3.97 14.04
N VAL A 413 19.28 4.86 13.62
CA VAL A 413 19.46 6.18 14.26
C VAL A 413 18.17 7.00 14.23
N ALA A 414 17.42 6.95 13.13
CA ALA A 414 16.14 7.64 12.99
C ALA A 414 15.07 7.07 13.92
N LEU A 415 15.14 5.82 14.37
CA LEU A 415 14.14 5.22 15.24
C LEU A 415 14.46 5.33 16.74
N CYS A 416 15.66 5.80 17.10
CA CYS A 416 16.03 6.10 18.48
C CYS A 416 15.24 7.30 19.04
N LYS A 417 14.86 7.23 20.32
CA LYS A 417 14.47 8.42 21.09
C LYS A 417 15.61 9.45 21.11
N ARG A 418 15.25 10.72 21.38
CA ARG A 418 16.22 11.82 21.47
C ARG A 418 17.37 11.47 22.45
N PRO A 419 18.62 11.85 22.14
CA PRO A 419 19.75 11.62 23.03
C PRO A 419 19.49 12.10 24.46
N LYS A 420 19.76 11.24 25.44
CA LYS A 420 19.70 11.60 26.88
C LYS A 420 21.06 12.16 27.32
N ALA A 421 21.21 12.48 28.61
CA ALA A 421 22.52 12.84 29.18
C ALA A 421 23.59 11.77 28.89
N THR A 422 23.15 10.51 28.88
CA THR A 422 23.90 9.29 28.57
C THR A 422 23.98 8.98 27.06
N GLY A 423 23.69 9.93 26.17
CA GLY A 423 23.85 9.80 24.71
C GLY A 423 22.66 9.20 23.95
N LEU A 424 22.87 8.91 22.67
CA LEU A 424 21.90 8.26 21.79
C LEU A 424 21.66 6.81 22.25
N PRO A 425 20.42 6.35 22.46
CA PRO A 425 20.14 5.01 23.00
C PRO A 425 20.26 3.94 21.91
N LEU A 426 21.51 3.61 21.58
CA LEU A 426 21.89 2.73 20.48
C LEU A 426 23.06 1.84 20.90
N VAL A 427 22.94 0.54 20.71
CA VAL A 427 23.97 -0.47 21.02
C VAL A 427 24.22 -1.29 19.76
N LEU A 428 25.42 -1.20 19.21
CA LEU A 428 25.79 -1.86 17.96
C LEU A 428 26.99 -2.77 18.17
N SER A 429 26.94 -3.99 17.63
CA SER A 429 28.10 -4.86 17.56
C SER A 429 28.38 -5.35 16.14
N GLY A 430 29.66 -5.48 15.82
CA GLY A 430 30.05 -6.06 14.52
C GLY A 430 31.52 -6.36 14.34
N ASP A 431 31.79 -7.08 13.26
CA ASP A 431 33.10 -7.48 12.77
C ASP A 431 33.20 -7.23 11.25
N PRO A 432 33.85 -6.14 10.80
CA PRO A 432 34.03 -5.85 9.37
C PRO A 432 34.72 -6.97 8.58
N LEU A 433 35.42 -7.90 9.24
CA LEU A 433 36.15 -9.00 8.61
C LEU A 433 35.26 -10.23 8.37
N GLN A 434 34.04 -10.27 8.91
CA GLN A 434 33.07 -11.35 8.69
C GLN A 434 31.99 -11.03 7.65
N THR A 435 32.17 -9.95 6.89
CA THR A 435 31.30 -9.59 5.78
C THR A 435 31.59 -10.47 4.54
N ILE A 436 30.61 -11.23 4.05
CA ILE A 436 30.77 -11.99 2.79
C ILE A 436 30.48 -11.11 1.57
N ASN A 437 29.41 -10.31 1.65
CA ASN A 437 29.01 -9.39 0.59
C ASN A 437 29.32 -7.94 1.01
N PRO A 438 30.00 -7.16 0.18
CA PRO A 438 30.56 -5.89 0.59
C PRO A 438 29.50 -4.79 0.75
N THR A 439 29.33 -4.32 1.98
CA THR A 439 28.35 -3.29 2.37
C THR A 439 28.92 -1.87 2.36
N GLY A 440 30.25 -1.74 2.26
CA GLY A 440 30.95 -0.47 2.50
C GLY A 440 31.00 -0.07 3.97
N PHE A 441 30.66 -0.99 4.88
CA PHE A 441 30.66 -0.73 6.30
C PHE A 441 32.04 -0.29 6.81
N ARG A 442 32.06 0.81 7.56
CA ARG A 442 33.23 1.29 8.30
C ARG A 442 32.77 1.91 9.61
N TRP A 443 33.43 1.55 10.71
CA TRP A 443 33.15 2.16 12.03
C TRP A 443 33.31 3.69 12.04
N SER A 444 34.15 4.25 11.16
CA SER A 444 34.29 5.69 11.01
C SER A 444 33.04 6.36 10.42
N ILE A 445 32.33 5.70 9.51
CA ILE A 445 31.05 6.18 8.96
C ILE A 445 29.99 6.16 10.06
N VAL A 446 29.85 5.03 10.76
CA VAL A 446 28.93 4.88 11.90
C VAL A 446 29.18 5.97 12.95
N SER A 447 30.43 6.12 13.40
CA SER A 447 30.79 7.11 14.41
C SER A 447 30.51 8.54 13.97
N SER A 448 30.75 8.87 12.69
CA SER A 448 30.44 10.18 12.11
C SER A 448 28.93 10.46 12.11
N GLU A 449 28.13 9.50 11.67
CA GLU A 449 26.68 9.69 11.60
C GLU A 449 26.04 9.76 13.00
N VAL A 450 26.51 8.98 13.98
CA VAL A 450 26.05 9.14 15.37
C VAL A 450 26.47 10.49 15.95
N PHE A 451 27.72 10.92 15.72
CA PHE A 451 28.22 12.23 16.15
C PHE A 451 27.33 13.38 15.63
N ARG A 452 26.87 13.32 14.38
CA ARG A 452 25.96 14.32 13.79
C ARG A 452 24.63 14.45 14.55
N VAL A 453 24.14 13.36 15.14
CA VAL A 453 22.87 13.34 15.86
C VAL A 453 23.01 13.74 17.32
N GLN A 454 24.05 13.27 18.03
CA GLN A 454 24.22 13.54 19.47
C GLN A 454 25.17 14.69 19.80
N GLY A 455 25.97 15.18 18.84
CA GLY A 455 26.94 16.26 19.04
C GLY A 455 28.14 15.93 19.93
N LYS A 456 28.33 14.65 20.29
CA LYS A 456 29.39 14.15 21.17
C LYS A 456 30.17 13.03 20.50
N PRO A 457 31.52 12.97 20.66
CA PRO A 457 32.32 11.86 20.17
C PRO A 457 31.81 10.52 20.70
N VAL A 458 31.92 9.48 19.86
CA VAL A 458 31.53 8.12 20.22
C VAL A 458 32.78 7.29 20.47
N THR A 459 32.76 6.48 21.52
CA THR A 459 33.84 5.55 21.83
C THR A 459 33.57 4.22 21.14
N LEU A 460 34.53 3.74 20.35
CA LEU A 460 34.53 2.38 19.82
C LEU A 460 35.22 1.46 20.83
N HIS A 461 34.47 0.48 21.35
CA HIS A 461 34.97 -0.51 22.29
C HIS A 461 35.47 -1.74 21.54
N GLU A 462 36.76 -2.05 21.66
CA GLU A 462 37.40 -3.14 20.92
C GLU A 462 37.63 -4.38 21.79
N LEU A 463 37.10 -5.52 21.37
CA LEU A 463 37.27 -6.82 21.99
C LEU A 463 38.30 -7.65 21.20
N GLU A 464 39.37 -8.03 21.89
CA GLU A 464 40.54 -8.68 21.27
C GLU A 464 40.61 -10.18 21.60
N GLU A 465 39.89 -10.62 22.62
CA GLU A 465 39.90 -12.02 23.08
C GLU A 465 38.95 -12.87 22.23
N ASN A 466 39.42 -14.03 21.77
CA ASN A 466 38.63 -15.06 21.10
C ASN A 466 38.38 -16.20 22.08
N PHE A 467 37.11 -16.41 22.46
CA PHE A 467 36.65 -17.45 23.39
C PHE A 467 36.16 -18.72 22.66
N ARG A 468 36.21 -18.75 21.33
CA ARG A 468 35.63 -19.81 20.51
C ARG A 468 36.67 -20.82 20.05
N SER A 469 37.80 -20.33 19.55
CA SER A 469 38.80 -21.13 18.83
C SER A 469 40.10 -21.22 19.61
N ASP A 470 40.77 -22.36 19.47
CA ASP A 470 42.08 -22.62 20.07
C ASP A 470 43.17 -21.65 19.57
N GLU A 471 44.22 -21.47 20.38
CA GLU A 471 45.33 -20.54 20.13
C GLU A 471 46.01 -20.73 18.78
N LYS A 472 46.19 -21.97 18.34
CA LYS A 472 46.83 -22.26 17.05
C LYS A 472 45.96 -21.88 15.85
N ILE A 473 44.64 -22.06 15.94
CA ILE A 473 43.69 -21.65 14.90
C ILE A 473 43.64 -20.11 14.84
N VAL A 474 43.56 -19.45 16.01
CA VAL A 474 43.57 -17.98 16.09
C VAL A 474 44.87 -17.41 15.52
N SER A 475 46.01 -18.02 15.82
CA SER A 475 47.32 -17.65 15.26
C SER A 475 47.32 -17.73 13.73
N PHE A 476 46.79 -18.80 13.15
CA PHE A 476 46.70 -18.94 11.69
C PHE A 476 45.72 -17.93 11.07
N ALA A 477 44.56 -17.71 11.68
CA ALA A 477 43.59 -16.72 11.23
C ALA A 477 44.18 -15.29 11.24
N ASN A 478 44.95 -14.95 12.28
CA ASN A 478 45.70 -13.69 12.36
C ASN A 478 46.70 -13.55 11.21
N ARG A 479 47.41 -14.62 10.87
CA ARG A 479 48.39 -14.59 9.77
C ARG A 479 47.73 -14.32 8.41
N ILE A 480 46.52 -14.82 8.17
CA ILE A 480 45.74 -14.45 6.98
C ILE A 480 45.40 -12.96 6.98
N GLN A 481 45.02 -12.40 8.14
CA GLN A 481 44.71 -10.98 8.28
C GLN A 481 45.94 -10.08 8.11
N GLU A 482 47.13 -10.51 8.52
CA GLU A 482 48.38 -9.79 8.26
C GLU A 482 48.65 -9.66 6.75
N VAL A 483 48.46 -10.75 6.00
CA VAL A 483 48.59 -10.72 4.53
C VAL A 483 47.58 -9.74 3.93
N ARG A 484 46.32 -9.81 4.37
CA ARG A 484 45.27 -8.89 3.91
C ARG A 484 45.55 -7.44 4.25
N SER A 485 46.08 -7.16 5.44
CA SER A 485 46.43 -5.81 5.92
C SER A 485 47.48 -5.14 5.04
N ARG A 486 48.43 -5.92 4.50
CA ARG A 486 49.47 -5.40 3.60
C ARG A 486 48.88 -4.87 2.29
N TYR A 487 47.89 -5.55 1.74
CA TYR A 487 47.21 -5.10 0.52
C TYR A 487 46.27 -3.91 0.78
N LEU A 488 45.67 -3.81 1.96
CA LEU A 488 44.83 -2.67 2.36
C LEU A 488 45.62 -1.41 2.75
N GLY A 489 46.93 -1.53 3.00
CA GLY A 489 47.76 -0.41 3.47
C GLY A 489 47.43 0.10 4.89
N HIS A 490 46.69 -0.66 5.69
CA HIS A 490 46.31 -0.31 7.07
C HIS A 490 46.48 -1.50 8.00
N SER A 491 46.94 -1.25 9.23
CA SER A 491 47.11 -2.31 10.24
C SER A 491 45.76 -2.80 10.78
N VAL A 492 45.51 -4.10 10.68
CA VAL A 492 44.39 -4.75 11.37
C VAL A 492 44.82 -5.17 12.78
N LYS A 493 43.97 -4.95 13.78
CA LYS A 493 44.20 -5.45 15.14
C LYS A 493 43.99 -6.96 15.19
N LEU A 494 44.98 -7.68 15.67
CA LEU A 494 44.98 -9.14 15.76
C LEU A 494 44.22 -9.64 17.00
N GLN A 495 43.78 -10.89 16.96
CA GLN A 495 43.08 -11.56 18.06
C GLN A 495 44.05 -12.26 19.01
N ASN A 496 43.64 -12.38 20.28
CA ASN A 496 44.29 -13.20 21.27
C ASN A 496 43.34 -14.35 21.65
N ALA A 497 43.80 -15.60 21.54
CA ALA A 497 43.02 -16.72 22.03
C ALA A 497 42.94 -16.68 23.56
N PHE A 498 41.72 -16.90 24.06
CA PHE A 498 41.45 -17.00 25.48
C PHE A 498 41.97 -18.32 26.05
N GLU A 499 41.65 -19.43 25.37
CA GLU A 499 42.23 -20.74 25.68
C GLU A 499 43.66 -20.85 25.12
N LYS A 500 44.53 -21.49 25.89
CA LYS A 500 45.95 -21.67 25.57
C LYS A 500 46.20 -23.09 25.12
N GLY A 501 47.03 -23.27 24.08
CA GLY A 501 47.32 -24.58 23.50
C GLY A 501 46.57 -24.87 22.20
N GLY A 502 46.13 -26.12 22.05
CA GLY A 502 45.55 -26.63 20.80
C GLY A 502 46.60 -27.10 19.79
N GLU A 503 46.13 -27.72 18.71
CA GLU A 503 46.97 -28.32 17.66
C GLU A 503 47.20 -27.34 16.49
N ILE A 504 48.43 -27.35 15.94
CA ILE A 504 48.74 -26.58 14.73
C ILE A 504 47.90 -27.11 13.58
N PRO A 505 47.21 -26.25 12.80
CA PRO A 505 46.44 -26.72 11.65
C PRO A 505 47.29 -27.56 10.69
N GLN A 506 46.79 -28.74 10.34
CA GLN A 506 47.55 -29.76 9.62
C GLN A 506 47.16 -29.77 8.15
N VAL A 507 48.16 -29.83 7.27
CA VAL A 507 47.99 -29.92 5.81
C VAL A 507 48.34 -31.33 5.36
N PHE A 508 47.33 -32.06 4.88
CA PHE A 508 47.46 -33.40 4.33
C PHE A 508 47.50 -33.34 2.80
N LEU A 509 48.50 -34.01 2.25
CA LEU A 509 48.72 -34.12 0.81
C LEU A 509 47.89 -35.26 0.21
N ILE A 510 47.18 -34.97 -0.90
CA ILE A 510 46.55 -36.00 -1.74
C ILE A 510 47.25 -36.08 -3.10
N GLU A 511 48.01 -37.15 -3.34
CA GLU A 511 48.63 -37.44 -4.64
C GLU A 511 48.47 -38.89 -5.13
N GLY A 512 48.11 -39.85 -4.28
CA GLY A 512 48.08 -41.28 -4.60
C GLY A 512 46.79 -42.01 -4.21
N GLY A 513 46.62 -43.24 -4.72
CA GLY A 513 45.41 -44.04 -4.52
C GLY A 513 45.18 -44.51 -3.08
N ASP A 514 46.25 -44.74 -2.32
CA ASP A 514 46.16 -45.17 -0.92
C ASP A 514 45.71 -44.01 -0.02
N GLU A 515 46.26 -42.80 -0.20
CA GLU A 515 45.88 -41.61 0.56
C GLU A 515 44.41 -41.21 0.28
N ILE A 516 44.00 -41.27 -0.99
CA ILE A 516 42.62 -41.08 -1.45
C ILE A 516 41.66 -42.03 -0.72
N SER A 517 42.06 -43.29 -0.55
CA SER A 517 41.22 -44.33 0.07
C SER A 517 41.03 -44.12 1.58
N ILE A 518 42.06 -43.68 2.30
CA ILE A 518 41.98 -43.40 3.74
C ILE A 518 41.14 -42.14 4.01
N ILE A 519 41.40 -41.08 3.26
CA ILE A 519 40.63 -39.83 3.36
C ILE A 519 39.16 -40.13 3.07
N LYS A 520 38.88 -40.93 2.05
CA LYS A 520 37.53 -41.41 1.75
C LYS A 520 36.84 -42.05 2.96
N ASN A 521 37.50 -42.99 3.62
CA ASN A 521 36.92 -43.67 4.78
C ASN A 521 36.65 -42.69 5.93
N LYS A 522 37.61 -41.80 6.24
CA LYS A 522 37.45 -40.84 7.35
C LYS A 522 36.43 -39.75 7.09
N LEU A 523 36.31 -39.25 5.85
CA LEU A 523 35.30 -38.25 5.51
C LEU A 523 33.87 -38.83 5.60
N GLY A 524 33.69 -40.14 5.38
CA GLY A 524 32.39 -40.82 5.51
C GLY A 524 31.90 -41.01 6.95
N GLU A 525 32.79 -40.93 7.94
CA GLU A 525 32.51 -41.23 9.36
C GLU A 525 32.64 -40.01 10.27
N LEU A 526 32.44 -38.81 9.73
CA LEU A 526 32.62 -37.59 10.53
C LEU A 526 31.66 -37.54 11.74
N PRO A 527 32.18 -37.16 12.93
CA PRO A 527 31.35 -36.95 14.13
C PRO A 527 30.44 -35.72 13.96
N PRO A 528 29.44 -35.53 14.86
CA PRO A 528 28.63 -34.31 14.85
C PRO A 528 29.50 -33.05 14.99
N GLU A 529 28.97 -31.90 14.56
CA GLU A 529 29.71 -30.62 14.53
C GLU A 529 30.96 -30.63 13.65
N SER A 530 30.94 -31.39 12.55
CA SER A 530 32.01 -31.43 11.55
C SER A 530 31.55 -30.80 10.23
N ALA A 531 32.47 -30.15 9.53
CA ALA A 531 32.23 -29.63 8.18
C ALA A 531 33.40 -29.89 7.25
N ILE A 532 33.09 -30.33 6.04
CA ILE A 532 34.02 -30.26 4.91
C ILE A 532 33.65 -29.02 4.12
N ILE A 533 34.47 -27.98 4.19
CA ILE A 533 34.24 -26.77 3.42
C ILE A 533 34.98 -26.92 2.09
N ILE A 534 34.26 -26.66 1.00
CA ILE A 534 34.80 -26.66 -0.36
C ILE A 534 34.81 -25.25 -0.94
N TRP A 535 35.74 -25.03 -1.87
CA TRP A 535 35.78 -23.81 -2.66
C TRP A 535 34.99 -24.01 -3.96
N LEU A 536 33.71 -23.67 -3.96
CA LEU A 536 32.92 -23.64 -5.19
C LEU A 536 33.22 -22.38 -6.02
N GLU A 537 33.41 -22.59 -7.32
CA GLU A 537 33.26 -21.54 -8.31
C GLU A 537 31.76 -21.28 -8.54
N GLU A 538 31.34 -20.03 -8.67
CA GLU A 538 29.92 -19.64 -8.57
C GLU A 538 28.99 -20.14 -9.72
N LYS A 539 29.54 -20.86 -10.71
CA LYS A 539 28.76 -21.56 -11.75
C LYS A 539 28.51 -23.03 -11.43
N ASP A 540 29.22 -23.56 -10.45
CA ASP A 540 29.12 -24.95 -10.04
C ASP A 540 28.18 -25.03 -8.84
N ASP A 541 27.32 -26.04 -8.84
CA ASP A 541 26.63 -26.49 -7.64
C ASP A 541 27.49 -27.56 -6.94
N VAL A 542 27.13 -27.88 -5.69
CA VAL A 542 27.92 -28.90 -4.97
C VAL A 542 27.81 -30.27 -5.65
N ASP A 543 26.69 -30.58 -6.29
CA ASP A 543 26.48 -31.89 -6.91
C ASP A 543 27.37 -32.10 -8.15
N SER A 544 27.56 -31.06 -8.96
CA SER A 544 28.48 -31.03 -10.10
C SER A 544 29.94 -31.01 -9.66
N TYR A 545 30.27 -30.27 -8.58
CA TYR A 545 31.60 -30.32 -7.97
C TYR A 545 31.91 -31.73 -7.45
N VAL A 546 30.99 -32.34 -6.70
CA VAL A 546 31.13 -33.71 -6.21
C VAL A 546 31.29 -34.69 -7.36
N SER A 547 30.46 -34.59 -8.40
CA SER A 547 30.47 -35.53 -9.53
C SER A 547 31.77 -35.48 -10.33
N SER A 548 32.41 -34.32 -10.41
CA SER A 548 33.67 -34.13 -11.14
C SER A 548 34.92 -34.44 -10.31
N GLU A 549 34.81 -34.43 -8.99
CA GLU A 549 35.96 -34.57 -8.08
C GLU A 549 36.12 -35.99 -7.52
N GLU A 550 37.08 -36.77 -8.04
CA GLU A 550 37.60 -37.95 -7.32
C GLU A 550 38.52 -37.46 -6.18
N PRO A 551 38.24 -37.76 -4.90
CA PRO A 551 37.49 -38.90 -4.34
C PRO A 551 36.02 -38.66 -3.95
N LEU A 552 35.54 -37.40 -3.88
CA LEU A 552 34.21 -37.04 -3.35
C LEU A 552 33.07 -37.73 -4.11
N SER A 553 33.18 -37.83 -5.44
CA SER A 553 32.20 -38.51 -6.31
C SER A 553 31.90 -39.96 -5.90
N ARG A 554 32.91 -40.66 -5.38
CA ARG A 554 32.79 -42.06 -4.94
C ARG A 554 32.35 -42.19 -3.47
N ILE A 555 32.25 -41.07 -2.75
CA ILE A 555 31.89 -41.00 -1.34
C ILE A 555 30.46 -40.46 -1.16
N ASP A 556 29.96 -39.60 -2.07
CA ASP A 556 28.87 -38.71 -1.70
C ASP A 556 27.53 -38.83 -2.47
N ARG A 557 26.49 -39.23 -1.71
CA ARG A 557 25.20 -38.51 -1.54
C ARG A 557 24.87 -38.25 -0.04
N LYS A 558 25.84 -38.46 0.87
CA LYS A 558 25.73 -38.46 2.34
C LYS A 558 26.90 -37.78 3.11
N LEU A 559 27.74 -36.95 2.49
CA LEU A 559 28.75 -36.12 3.18
C LEU A 559 28.19 -34.74 3.51
N ASP A 560 28.77 -34.11 4.54
CA ASP A 560 28.41 -32.77 4.97
C ASP A 560 29.35 -31.74 4.30
N LEU A 561 29.19 -31.56 2.98
CA LEU A 561 29.97 -30.62 2.17
C LEU A 561 29.37 -29.22 2.17
N TYR A 562 30.00 -28.30 2.90
CA TYR A 562 29.57 -26.91 3.00
C TYR A 562 30.27 -26.03 1.97
N THR A 563 29.51 -25.11 1.37
CA THR A 563 30.11 -23.91 0.78
C THR A 563 30.53 -22.95 1.89
N ILE A 564 31.42 -21.99 1.59
CA ILE A 564 31.79 -20.94 2.56
C ILE A 564 30.56 -20.14 3.04
N GLN A 565 29.57 -19.97 2.15
CA GLN A 565 28.33 -19.28 2.46
C GLN A 565 27.44 -20.10 3.41
N GLU A 566 27.26 -21.40 3.14
CA GLU A 566 26.51 -22.34 4.01
C GLU A 566 27.18 -22.51 5.37
N ALA A 567 28.51 -22.43 5.43
CA ALA A 567 29.24 -22.53 6.68
C ALA A 567 29.16 -21.25 7.54
N LYS A 568 28.79 -20.09 6.97
CA LYS A 568 28.71 -18.82 7.69
C LYS A 568 27.56 -18.88 8.70
N GLY A 569 27.83 -18.49 9.95
CA GLY A 569 26.83 -18.54 11.03
C GLY A 569 26.68 -19.91 11.68
N LEU A 570 27.31 -20.95 11.12
CA LEU A 570 27.58 -22.21 11.80
C LEU A 570 28.95 -22.15 12.49
N GLU A 571 29.12 -22.99 13.51
CA GLU A 571 30.38 -23.20 14.20
C GLU A 571 30.61 -24.70 14.32
N PHE A 572 31.80 -25.16 13.96
CA PHE A 572 32.10 -26.58 13.90
C PHE A 572 33.25 -26.90 14.84
N ARG A 573 33.14 -28.01 15.55
CA ARG A 573 34.23 -28.58 16.30
C ARG A 573 35.41 -28.89 15.38
N ILE A 574 35.12 -29.43 14.19
CA ILE A 574 36.10 -29.85 13.19
C ILE A 574 35.77 -29.19 11.84
N VAL A 575 36.73 -28.51 11.24
CA VAL A 575 36.63 -28.02 9.86
C VAL A 575 37.73 -28.65 9.01
N ILE A 576 37.34 -29.16 7.85
CA ILE A 576 38.23 -29.65 6.82
C ILE A 576 38.11 -28.72 5.62
N LEU A 577 39.18 -28.00 5.26
CA LEU A 577 39.25 -27.22 4.03
C LEU A 577 39.75 -28.12 2.90
N TYR A 578 38.89 -28.39 1.92
CA TYR A 578 39.16 -29.35 0.87
C TYR A 578 39.46 -28.66 -0.47
N LYS A 579 40.67 -28.91 -1.01
CA LYS A 579 41.15 -28.45 -2.33
C LYS A 579 41.08 -26.93 -2.59
N PHE A 580 41.12 -26.11 -1.53
CA PHE A 580 41.09 -24.64 -1.66
C PHE A 580 42.24 -24.09 -2.52
N GLY A 581 43.45 -24.62 -2.35
CA GLY A 581 44.63 -24.21 -3.12
C GLY A 581 44.61 -24.70 -4.56
N SER A 582 43.83 -25.75 -4.84
CA SER A 582 43.63 -26.29 -6.19
C SER A 582 42.59 -25.50 -7.01
N SER A 583 41.89 -24.54 -6.41
CA SER A 583 40.92 -23.67 -7.10
C SER A 583 41.57 -22.77 -8.15
N SER A 584 40.80 -22.35 -9.16
CA SER A 584 41.27 -21.38 -10.14
C SER A 584 41.58 -20.01 -9.52
N GLU A 585 40.84 -19.60 -8.47
CA GLU A 585 41.17 -18.37 -7.75
C GLU A 585 42.49 -18.47 -6.99
N ALA A 586 42.77 -19.58 -6.32
CA ALA A 586 44.07 -19.77 -5.67
C ALA A 586 45.22 -19.70 -6.68
N LEU A 587 45.06 -20.31 -7.86
CA LEU A 587 46.03 -20.21 -8.95
C LEU A 587 46.19 -18.77 -9.44
N LYS A 588 45.08 -18.03 -9.60
CA LYS A 588 45.08 -16.60 -9.99
C LYS A 588 45.87 -15.75 -9.00
N TRP A 589 45.70 -16.00 -7.71
CA TRP A 589 46.29 -15.18 -6.64
C TRP A 589 47.70 -15.61 -6.24
N LYS A 590 48.16 -16.79 -6.65
CA LYS A 590 49.47 -17.35 -6.33
C LYS A 590 50.60 -16.33 -6.40
N ASN A 591 50.81 -15.70 -7.56
CA ASN A 591 51.93 -14.78 -7.77
C ASN A 591 51.84 -13.51 -6.93
N TYR A 592 50.63 -13.08 -6.56
CA TYR A 592 50.46 -11.96 -5.63
C TYR A 592 50.89 -12.40 -4.23
N LEU A 593 50.41 -13.56 -3.77
CA LEU A 593 50.66 -14.07 -2.41
C LEU A 593 52.08 -14.59 -2.18
N SER A 594 52.69 -15.30 -3.14
CA SER A 594 54.04 -15.89 -3.02
C SER A 594 55.14 -14.84 -3.16
N ASP A 595 55.01 -13.95 -4.15
CA ASP A 595 56.04 -12.98 -4.51
C ASP A 595 55.75 -11.58 -3.93
N TRP A 596 54.66 -11.42 -3.17
CA TRP A 596 54.22 -10.16 -2.59
C TRP A 596 54.06 -9.02 -3.61
N ARG A 597 53.57 -9.34 -4.81
CA ARG A 597 53.35 -8.34 -5.87
C ARG A 597 52.18 -7.42 -5.50
N GLN A 598 52.27 -6.15 -5.90
CA GLN A 598 51.16 -5.21 -5.74
C GLN A 598 50.02 -5.55 -6.72
N PRO A 599 48.76 -5.68 -6.25
CA PRO A 599 47.63 -5.99 -7.11
C PRO A 599 47.32 -4.83 -8.06
N THR A 600 46.85 -5.16 -9.26
CA THR A 600 46.26 -4.14 -10.14
C THR A 600 44.94 -3.65 -9.55
N ILE A 601 44.48 -2.48 -9.97
CA ILE A 601 43.17 -1.91 -9.60
C ILE A 601 42.02 -2.92 -9.78
N LYS A 602 42.06 -3.73 -10.85
CA LYS A 602 41.02 -4.72 -11.16
C LYS A 602 41.06 -5.94 -10.24
N ASP A 603 42.20 -6.18 -9.61
CA ASP A 603 42.51 -7.38 -8.84
C ASP A 603 42.55 -7.14 -7.33
N GLU A 604 42.78 -5.90 -6.88
CA GLU A 604 42.89 -5.54 -5.46
C GLU A 604 41.63 -5.96 -4.68
N ILE A 605 40.45 -5.48 -5.09
CA ILE A 605 39.19 -5.80 -4.42
C ILE A 605 38.88 -7.31 -4.50
N PRO A 606 38.97 -8.00 -5.66
CA PRO A 606 38.78 -9.45 -5.72
C PRO A 606 39.78 -10.26 -4.86
N LEU A 607 41.05 -9.85 -4.76
CA LEU A 607 42.04 -10.48 -3.90
C LEU A 607 41.67 -10.32 -2.41
N LEU A 608 41.20 -9.14 -2.02
CA LEU A 608 40.72 -8.89 -0.67
C LEU A 608 39.48 -9.74 -0.33
N TYR A 609 38.58 -9.96 -1.30
CA TYR A 609 37.46 -10.90 -1.13
C TYR A 609 37.91 -12.34 -0.98
N PHE A 610 38.90 -12.77 -1.78
CA PHE A 610 39.48 -14.11 -1.66
C PHE A 610 40.05 -14.34 -0.25
N LEU A 611 40.88 -13.41 0.24
CA LEU A 611 41.45 -13.48 1.59
C LEU A 611 40.38 -13.43 2.69
N ASN A 612 39.31 -12.66 2.48
CA ASN A 612 38.22 -12.58 3.44
C ASN A 612 37.41 -13.88 3.50
N ARG A 613 37.09 -14.48 2.35
CA ARG A 613 36.41 -15.79 2.26
C ARG A 613 37.26 -16.89 2.92
N LEU A 614 38.57 -16.89 2.68
CA LEU A 614 39.50 -17.81 3.35
C LEU A 614 39.48 -17.63 4.87
N TYR A 615 39.54 -16.39 5.36
CA TYR A 615 39.45 -16.08 6.79
C TYR A 615 38.12 -16.54 7.40
N VAL A 616 36.99 -16.31 6.70
CA VAL A 616 35.67 -16.77 7.16
C VAL A 616 35.65 -18.29 7.28
N ALA A 617 36.18 -19.02 6.29
CA ALA A 617 36.23 -20.48 6.31
C ALA A 617 37.09 -21.02 7.48
N VAL A 618 38.28 -20.45 7.68
CA VAL A 618 39.20 -20.84 8.78
C VAL A 618 38.58 -20.59 10.16
N THR A 619 37.91 -19.45 10.35
CA THR A 619 37.33 -19.06 11.65
C THR A 619 36.03 -19.81 12.01
N ARG A 620 35.61 -20.78 11.19
CA ARG A 620 34.50 -21.69 11.53
C ARG A 620 34.92 -22.82 12.47
N ALA A 621 36.22 -23.15 12.53
CA ALA A 621 36.75 -24.19 13.41
C ALA A 621 36.87 -23.73 14.87
N LYS A 622 36.43 -24.58 15.80
CA LYS A 622 36.65 -24.41 17.24
C LYS A 622 37.93 -25.10 17.70
N LEU A 623 38.05 -26.41 17.46
CA LEU A 623 39.15 -27.24 17.99
C LEU A 623 40.13 -27.72 16.93
N PHE A 624 39.62 -28.24 15.80
CA PHE A 624 40.48 -28.84 14.78
C PHE A 624 40.24 -28.19 13.41
N LEU A 625 41.34 -27.75 12.79
CA LEU A 625 41.38 -27.27 11.41
C LEU A 625 42.33 -28.15 10.59
N LEU A 626 41.76 -28.93 9.68
CA LEU A 626 42.51 -29.78 8.76
C LEU A 626 42.41 -29.19 7.35
N ILE A 627 43.51 -29.24 6.61
CA ILE A 627 43.57 -28.82 5.22
C ILE A 627 43.93 -30.05 4.41
N ILE A 628 43.14 -30.35 3.39
CA ILE A 628 43.34 -31.49 2.52
C ILE A 628 43.46 -30.96 1.10
N ASP A 629 44.65 -31.05 0.50
CA ASP A 629 44.91 -30.46 -0.80
C ASP A 629 45.92 -31.25 -1.65
N THR A 630 45.97 -30.94 -2.93
CA THR A 630 46.97 -31.51 -3.84
C THR A 630 48.31 -30.80 -3.67
N LYS A 631 49.39 -31.39 -4.20
CA LYS A 631 50.71 -30.73 -4.20
C LYS A 631 50.68 -29.39 -4.92
N GLN A 632 49.99 -29.33 -6.06
CA GLN A 632 49.78 -28.09 -6.79
C GLN A 632 49.05 -27.06 -5.93
N GLY A 633 48.01 -27.47 -5.21
CA GLY A 633 47.25 -26.56 -4.35
C GLY A 633 48.05 -26.04 -3.15
N ILE A 634 48.87 -26.89 -2.55
CA ILE A 634 49.83 -26.49 -1.52
C ILE A 634 50.79 -25.42 -2.05
N ASP A 635 51.36 -25.65 -3.24
CA ASP A 635 52.32 -24.74 -3.83
C ASP A 635 51.65 -23.43 -4.31
N ASN A 636 50.37 -23.46 -4.68
CA ASN A 636 49.62 -22.28 -5.12
C ASN A 636 49.17 -21.37 -3.98
N LEU A 637 48.81 -21.93 -2.81
CA LEU A 637 48.17 -21.19 -1.73
C LEU A 637 48.83 -21.40 -0.37
N TRP A 638 48.90 -22.66 0.10
CA TRP A 638 49.19 -22.94 1.51
C TRP A 638 50.65 -22.71 1.90
N SER A 639 51.58 -22.84 0.96
CA SER A 639 53.01 -22.59 1.16
C SER A 639 53.33 -21.18 1.69
N VAL A 640 52.45 -20.22 1.44
CA VAL A 640 52.53 -18.83 1.94
C VAL A 640 52.57 -18.76 3.47
N TRP A 641 52.00 -19.77 4.16
CA TRP A 641 51.84 -19.81 5.61
C TRP A 641 52.59 -20.96 6.27
N ASN A 642 53.74 -21.34 5.72
CA ASN A 642 54.58 -22.45 6.22
C ASN A 642 54.94 -22.39 7.71
N GLU A 643 55.06 -21.19 8.28
CA GLU A 643 55.34 -20.98 9.70
C GLU A 643 54.15 -21.26 10.63
N SER A 644 52.92 -21.29 10.10
CA SER A 644 51.68 -21.42 10.87
C SER A 644 50.90 -22.71 10.58
N LEU A 645 51.39 -23.52 9.65
CA LEU A 645 50.78 -24.77 9.20
C LEU A 645 51.77 -25.92 9.36
N TYR A 646 51.28 -27.08 9.79
CA TYR A 646 52.06 -28.31 9.83
C TYR A 646 51.81 -29.15 8.57
N PHE A 647 52.80 -29.22 7.68
CA PHE A 647 52.72 -30.05 6.47
C PHE A 647 53.06 -31.49 6.82
N VAL A 648 52.04 -32.36 6.76
CA VAL A 648 52.19 -33.76 7.13
C VAL A 648 53.04 -34.48 6.09
N PRO A 649 54.17 -35.12 6.49
CA PRO A 649 54.97 -35.92 5.57
C PRO A 649 54.13 -37.02 4.93
N ARG A 650 54.34 -37.27 3.63
CA ARG A 650 53.51 -38.19 2.84
C ARG A 650 53.44 -39.60 3.43
N ASP A 651 54.56 -40.12 3.93
CA ASP A 651 54.68 -41.42 4.60
C ASP A 651 53.90 -41.51 5.92
N LYS A 652 53.59 -40.37 6.55
CA LYS A 652 52.85 -40.28 7.81
C LYS A 652 51.38 -39.96 7.65
N VAL A 653 50.91 -39.62 6.45
CA VAL A 653 49.50 -39.21 6.21
C VAL A 653 48.51 -40.28 6.72
N ARG A 654 48.77 -41.56 6.42
CA ARG A 654 47.93 -42.68 6.88
C ARG A 654 47.86 -42.74 8.40
N GLU A 655 49.03 -42.87 9.04
CA GLU A 655 49.16 -43.02 10.50
C GLU A 655 48.52 -41.84 11.24
N MET A 656 48.76 -40.61 10.77
CA MET A 656 48.25 -39.41 11.42
C MET A 656 46.74 -39.25 11.24
N LEU A 657 46.18 -39.54 10.06
CA LEU A 657 44.72 -39.49 9.86
C LEU A 657 43.97 -40.58 10.62
N GLU A 658 44.53 -41.78 10.69
CA GLU A 658 43.92 -42.90 11.42
C GLU A 658 43.82 -42.63 12.93
N ASN A 659 44.87 -42.00 13.49
CA ASN A 659 44.99 -41.72 14.91
C ASN A 659 44.64 -40.27 15.30
N HIS A 660 44.12 -39.46 14.37
CA HIS A 660 43.86 -38.05 14.65
C HIS A 660 42.73 -37.90 15.69
N PRO A 661 42.91 -37.12 16.78
CA PRO A 661 41.89 -36.94 17.82
C PRO A 661 40.52 -36.47 17.31
N ALA A 662 40.52 -35.67 16.24
CA ALA A 662 39.31 -35.23 15.53
C ALA A 662 38.39 -36.39 15.11
N PHE A 663 38.93 -37.54 14.68
CA PHE A 663 38.14 -38.67 14.18
C PHE A 663 37.90 -39.77 15.23
N LEU A 664 38.51 -39.67 16.42
CA LEU A 664 38.44 -40.69 17.47
C LEU A 664 37.45 -40.35 18.60
N ALA A 665 36.77 -39.21 18.50
CA ALA A 665 35.89 -38.73 19.56
C ALA A 665 34.63 -39.59 19.71
N GLU A 666 34.20 -39.79 20.95
CA GLU A 666 33.00 -40.57 21.27
C GLU A 666 31.73 -39.89 20.73
N ILE A 667 30.97 -40.63 19.92
CA ILE A 667 29.79 -40.13 19.21
C ILE A 667 28.55 -40.53 20.01
N SER A 668 27.95 -39.59 20.75
CA SER A 668 26.70 -39.84 21.47
C SER A 668 25.47 -39.45 20.62
N PRO A 669 24.33 -40.16 20.76
CA PRO A 669 23.06 -39.74 20.15
C PRO A 669 22.65 -38.31 20.54
N THR A 670 22.93 -37.90 21.79
CA THR A 670 22.66 -36.55 22.28
C THR A 670 23.45 -35.47 21.52
N ALA A 671 24.71 -35.74 21.17
CA ALA A 671 25.50 -34.81 20.37
C ALA A 671 24.94 -34.67 18.95
N TRP A 672 24.50 -35.78 18.34
CA TRP A 672 23.79 -35.73 17.04
C TRP A 672 22.48 -34.97 17.12
N TYR A 673 21.70 -35.16 18.18
CA TYR A 673 20.45 -34.44 18.39
C TYR A 673 20.66 -32.92 18.41
N ARG A 674 21.61 -32.45 19.23
CA ARG A 674 21.94 -31.03 19.36
C ARG A 674 22.41 -30.45 18.02
N TRP A 675 23.26 -31.19 17.33
CA TRP A 675 23.72 -30.79 16.00
C TRP A 675 22.59 -30.76 14.97
N ALA A 676 21.66 -31.71 15.03
CA ALA A 676 20.48 -31.75 14.17
C ALA A 676 19.56 -30.55 14.39
N GLU A 677 19.36 -30.11 15.64
CA GLU A 677 18.61 -28.89 15.95
C GLU A 677 19.29 -27.64 15.37
N VAL A 678 20.61 -27.54 15.53
CA VAL A 678 21.41 -26.44 14.94
C VAL A 678 21.26 -26.40 13.42
N LEU A 679 21.35 -27.55 12.76
CA LEU A 679 21.20 -27.66 11.31
C LEU A 679 19.78 -27.35 10.85
N PHE A 680 18.77 -27.87 11.56
CA PHE A 680 17.37 -27.65 11.24
C PHE A 680 17.01 -26.16 11.35
N ASP A 681 17.40 -25.51 12.44
CA ASP A 681 17.18 -24.08 12.62
C ASP A 681 17.85 -23.27 11.50
N HIS A 682 19.08 -23.62 11.12
CA HIS A 682 19.78 -22.94 10.03
C HIS A 682 19.14 -23.22 8.65
N ALA A 683 18.57 -24.41 8.44
CA ALA A 683 17.82 -24.77 7.24
C ALA A 683 16.49 -24.01 7.13
N GLU A 684 15.78 -23.78 8.25
CA GLU A 684 14.56 -22.96 8.30
C GLU A 684 14.80 -21.52 7.83
N GLU A 685 15.98 -20.98 8.08
CA GLU A 685 16.38 -19.61 7.74
C GLU A 685 16.78 -19.46 6.29
N THR A 686 17.68 -20.34 5.85
CA THR A 686 18.23 -20.32 4.50
C THR A 686 17.27 -20.90 3.47
N ARG A 687 16.29 -21.70 3.94
CA ARG A 687 15.46 -22.59 3.12
C ARG A 687 16.29 -23.50 2.23
N ASP A 688 17.52 -23.81 2.65
CA ASP A 688 18.44 -24.68 1.93
C ASP A 688 18.08 -26.14 2.19
N ILE A 689 17.65 -26.82 1.13
CA ILE A 689 17.27 -28.24 1.15
C ILE A 689 18.43 -29.11 1.63
N ARG A 690 19.68 -28.79 1.27
CA ARG A 690 20.85 -29.60 1.67
C ARG A 690 21.08 -29.54 3.18
N LEU A 691 20.82 -28.38 3.81
CA LEU A 691 20.86 -28.24 5.26
C LEU A 691 19.73 -29.03 5.94
N TYR A 692 18.53 -29.06 5.37
CA TYR A 692 17.46 -29.94 5.85
C TYR A 692 17.86 -31.42 5.75
N GLU A 693 18.39 -31.86 4.62
CA GLU A 693 18.84 -33.26 4.47
C GLU A 693 19.93 -33.63 5.47
N ARG A 694 20.83 -32.70 5.81
CA ARG A 694 21.80 -32.86 6.90
C ARG A 694 21.13 -32.97 8.26
N ALA A 695 20.20 -32.07 8.57
CA ALA A 695 19.44 -32.09 9.81
C ALA A 695 18.67 -33.41 9.98
N LYS A 696 18.04 -33.90 8.91
CA LYS A 696 17.36 -35.20 8.87
C LYS A 696 18.32 -36.33 9.19
N ARG A 697 19.46 -36.42 8.49
CA ARG A 697 20.48 -37.45 8.75
C ARG A 697 21.00 -37.40 10.19
N ALA A 698 21.19 -36.20 10.73
CA ALA A 698 21.60 -36.00 12.11
C ALA A 698 20.51 -36.44 13.11
N PHE A 699 19.22 -36.14 12.87
CA PHE A 699 18.11 -36.65 13.68
C PHE A 699 17.99 -38.18 13.60
N GLU A 700 18.20 -38.78 12.42
CA GLU A 700 18.22 -40.23 12.25
C GLU A 700 19.36 -40.87 13.07
N LYS A 701 20.57 -40.30 13.03
CA LYS A 701 21.72 -40.72 13.87
C LYS A 701 21.48 -40.48 15.37
N ALA A 702 20.62 -39.53 15.72
CA ALA A 702 20.17 -39.29 17.08
C ALA A 702 19.00 -40.21 17.51
N HIS A 703 18.50 -41.07 16.61
CA HIS A 703 17.32 -41.92 16.79
C HIS A 703 15.98 -41.15 16.95
N GLU A 704 15.90 -39.92 16.47
CA GLU A 704 14.69 -39.07 16.50
C GLU A 704 13.87 -39.15 15.20
N ILE A 705 13.13 -40.25 15.04
CA ILE A 705 12.38 -40.54 13.80
C ILE A 705 11.28 -39.50 13.53
N GLN A 706 10.59 -39.01 14.57
CA GLN A 706 9.52 -38.02 14.38
C GLN A 706 10.06 -36.67 13.89
N LYS A 707 11.22 -36.23 14.42
CA LYS A 707 11.87 -35.01 13.93
C LYS A 707 12.42 -35.19 12.52
N ALA A 708 13.00 -36.34 12.19
CA ALA A 708 13.41 -36.63 10.81
C ALA A 708 12.23 -36.57 9.82
N LYS A 709 11.06 -37.12 10.18
CA LYS A 709 9.82 -36.97 9.40
C LYS A 709 9.35 -35.52 9.29
N LEU A 710 9.49 -34.72 10.36
CA LEU A 710 9.17 -33.29 10.32
C LEU A 710 10.03 -32.58 9.26
N VAL A 711 11.31 -32.93 9.17
CA VAL A 711 12.20 -32.41 8.14
C VAL A 711 11.71 -32.78 6.73
N ASP A 712 11.29 -34.03 6.51
CA ASP A 712 10.71 -34.45 5.22
C ASP A 712 9.48 -33.62 4.83
N ALA A 713 8.61 -33.30 5.79
CA ALA A 713 7.47 -32.41 5.55
C ALA A 713 7.91 -31.01 5.13
N ARG A 714 8.98 -30.46 5.74
CA ARG A 714 9.54 -29.14 5.38
C ARG A 714 10.19 -29.13 4.01
N ILE A 715 10.95 -30.16 3.66
CA ILE A 715 11.53 -30.30 2.31
C ILE A 715 10.42 -30.35 1.26
N ALA A 716 9.37 -31.15 1.49
CA ALA A 716 8.23 -31.23 0.57
C ALA A 716 7.52 -29.87 0.43
N GLU A 717 7.35 -29.11 1.52
CA GLU A 717 6.74 -27.77 1.49
C GLU A 717 7.59 -26.76 0.67
N ILE A 718 8.91 -26.82 0.77
CA ILE A 718 9.83 -25.95 0.01
C ILE A 718 9.83 -26.29 -1.47
N ASN A 719 9.74 -27.57 -1.81
CA ASN A 719 9.58 -28.05 -3.19
C ASN A 719 8.17 -27.84 -3.76
N GLU A 720 7.28 -27.19 -3.00
CA GLU A 720 5.87 -26.96 -3.38
C GLU A 720 5.06 -28.26 -3.58
N GLU A 721 5.55 -29.39 -3.06
CA GLU A 721 4.86 -30.68 -3.00
C GLU A 721 3.84 -30.69 -1.84
N TYR A 722 2.91 -29.74 -1.86
CA TYR A 722 2.05 -29.41 -0.72
C TYR A 722 1.17 -30.59 -0.23
N GLU A 723 0.67 -31.44 -1.13
CA GLU A 723 -0.11 -32.64 -0.76
C GLU A 723 0.71 -33.63 0.07
N LYS A 724 1.96 -33.88 -0.36
CA LYS A 724 2.88 -34.77 0.35
C LYS A 724 3.29 -34.18 1.69
N ALA A 725 3.60 -32.89 1.74
CA ALA A 725 3.89 -32.18 2.99
C ALA A 725 2.72 -32.27 3.97
N ALA A 726 1.49 -32.04 3.50
CA ALA A 726 0.27 -32.09 4.31
C ALA A 726 0.01 -33.48 4.90
N THR A 727 0.24 -34.53 4.11
CA THR A 727 0.10 -35.92 4.55
C THR A 727 1.08 -36.24 5.68
N ILE A 728 2.35 -35.86 5.52
CA ILE A 728 3.36 -36.08 6.57
C ILE A 728 3.04 -35.27 7.83
N TYR A 729 2.61 -34.00 7.71
CA TYR A 729 2.19 -33.21 8.87
C TYR A 729 0.98 -33.81 9.59
N THR A 730 0.06 -34.44 8.87
CA THR A 730 -1.09 -35.14 9.44
C THR A 730 -0.64 -36.36 10.25
N GLU A 731 0.32 -37.15 9.74
CA GLU A 731 0.93 -38.26 10.50
C GLU A 731 1.62 -37.78 11.79
N LEU A 732 2.22 -36.58 11.76
CA LEU A 732 2.87 -35.95 12.90
C LEU A 732 1.91 -35.24 13.86
N ASN A 733 0.59 -35.33 13.63
CA ASN A 733 -0.46 -34.60 14.36
C ASN A 733 -0.28 -33.07 14.34
N ASN A 734 0.46 -32.52 13.39
CA ASN A 734 0.60 -31.07 13.19
C ASN A 734 -0.50 -30.59 12.24
N PHE A 735 -1.73 -30.57 12.75
CA PHE A 735 -2.92 -30.27 11.95
C PHE A 735 -2.95 -28.84 11.40
N GLU A 736 -2.25 -27.90 12.04
CA GLU A 736 -2.18 -26.52 11.56
C GLU A 736 -1.38 -26.43 10.26
N LYS A 737 -0.14 -26.96 10.26
CA LYS A 737 0.67 -26.98 9.03
C LYS A 737 0.09 -27.89 7.97
N ALA A 738 -0.53 -29.01 8.35
CA ALA A 738 -1.25 -29.89 7.44
C ALA A 738 -2.38 -29.14 6.71
N GLY A 739 -3.24 -28.45 7.45
CA GLY A 739 -4.33 -27.65 6.88
C GLY A 739 -3.81 -26.59 5.91
N CYS A 740 -2.76 -25.85 6.29
CA CYS A 740 -2.19 -24.82 5.41
C CYS A 740 -1.63 -25.40 4.10
N CYS A 741 -1.01 -26.58 4.16
CA CYS A 741 -0.51 -27.25 2.96
C CYS A 741 -1.65 -27.80 2.10
N TYR A 742 -2.69 -28.39 2.69
CA TYR A 742 -3.88 -28.82 1.95
C TYR A 742 -4.61 -27.64 1.26
N GLU A 743 -4.69 -26.46 1.90
CA GLU A 743 -5.22 -25.26 1.24
C GLU A 743 -4.40 -24.84 0.01
N LYS A 744 -3.06 -24.84 0.13
CA LYS A 744 -2.17 -24.53 -1.00
C LYS A 744 -2.27 -25.56 -2.12
N ALA A 745 -2.54 -26.81 -1.79
CA ALA A 745 -2.84 -27.90 -2.73
C ALA A 745 -4.28 -27.86 -3.30
N LEU A 746 -5.12 -26.91 -2.87
CA LEU A 746 -6.55 -26.82 -3.21
C LEU A 746 -7.40 -28.03 -2.77
N MET A 747 -6.91 -28.79 -1.77
CA MET A 747 -7.57 -29.95 -1.17
C MET A 747 -8.42 -29.51 0.02
N TRP A 748 -9.55 -28.85 -0.27
CA TRP A 748 -10.37 -28.16 0.73
C TRP A 748 -11.03 -29.08 1.76
N ARG A 749 -11.30 -30.34 1.39
CA ARG A 749 -11.90 -31.32 2.30
C ARG A 749 -10.93 -31.71 3.40
N GLU A 750 -9.71 -32.07 3.00
CA GLU A 750 -8.63 -32.46 3.88
C GLU A 750 -8.16 -31.29 4.74
N ALA A 751 -8.12 -30.07 4.17
CA ALA A 751 -7.86 -28.85 4.93
C ALA A 751 -8.91 -28.61 6.03
N TYR A 752 -10.19 -28.78 5.70
CA TYR A 752 -11.29 -28.69 6.67
C TYR A 752 -11.14 -29.74 7.79
N GLU A 753 -10.87 -30.99 7.44
CA GLU A 753 -10.69 -32.08 8.42
C GLU A 753 -9.49 -31.85 9.34
N ALA A 754 -8.39 -31.28 8.82
CA ALA A 754 -7.23 -30.91 9.60
C ALA A 754 -7.55 -29.76 10.58
N TYR A 755 -8.08 -28.64 10.08
CA TYR A 755 -8.38 -27.48 10.94
C TYR A 755 -9.47 -27.77 11.98
N ALA A 756 -10.41 -28.67 11.69
CA ALA A 756 -11.44 -29.09 12.64
C ALA A 756 -10.87 -29.79 13.90
N LYS A 757 -9.64 -30.33 13.82
CA LYS A 757 -8.94 -30.94 14.96
C LYS A 757 -8.20 -29.94 15.85
N LEU A 758 -8.09 -28.68 15.43
CA LEU A 758 -7.42 -27.63 16.21
C LEU A 758 -8.31 -27.08 17.33
N PRO A 759 -7.73 -26.53 18.42
CA PRO A 759 -8.49 -25.85 19.45
C PRO A 759 -9.28 -24.67 18.87
N THR A 760 -10.46 -24.43 19.46
CA THR A 760 -11.42 -23.43 19.00
C THR A 760 -10.94 -22.01 19.31
N THR A 761 -10.15 -21.43 18.40
CA THR A 761 -9.76 -20.00 18.41
C THR A 761 -10.53 -19.23 17.32
N PRO A 762 -10.64 -17.89 17.40
CA PRO A 762 -11.26 -17.09 16.33
C PRO A 762 -10.59 -17.31 14.97
N GLU A 763 -9.27 -17.47 14.92
CA GLU A 763 -8.53 -17.76 13.69
C GLU A 763 -8.85 -19.15 13.13
N ASN A 764 -8.87 -20.18 13.97
CA ASN A 764 -9.17 -21.55 13.51
C ASN A 764 -10.61 -21.68 13.06
N LYS A 765 -11.57 -21.04 13.75
CA LYS A 765 -12.97 -20.96 13.30
C LYS A 765 -13.08 -20.37 11.89
N ARG A 766 -12.30 -19.33 11.60
CA ARG A 766 -12.24 -18.68 10.28
C ARG A 766 -11.73 -19.64 9.22
N ARG A 767 -10.59 -20.28 9.46
CA ARG A 767 -10.01 -21.28 8.53
C ARG A 767 -10.99 -22.41 8.26
N VAL A 768 -11.62 -22.96 9.30
CA VAL A 768 -12.66 -24.01 9.15
C VAL A 768 -13.85 -23.53 8.32
N ALA A 769 -14.37 -22.31 8.57
CA ALA A 769 -15.50 -21.77 7.81
C ALA A 769 -15.16 -21.56 6.33
N ILE A 770 -13.95 -21.07 6.04
CA ILE A 770 -13.45 -20.89 4.66
C ILE A 770 -13.32 -22.25 3.97
N CYS A 771 -12.63 -23.22 4.57
CA CYS A 771 -12.45 -24.54 3.95
C CYS A 771 -13.80 -25.24 3.76
N LYS A 772 -14.73 -25.11 4.72
CA LYS A 772 -16.08 -25.66 4.59
C LYS A 772 -16.83 -25.04 3.40
N PHE A 773 -16.80 -23.72 3.24
CA PHE A 773 -17.38 -23.05 2.08
C PHE A 773 -16.77 -23.58 0.78
N LYS A 774 -15.44 -23.61 0.68
CA LYS A 774 -14.74 -24.04 -0.55
C LYS A 774 -14.99 -25.51 -0.89
N LYS A 775 -15.17 -26.36 0.12
CA LYS A 775 -15.55 -27.77 -0.02
C LYS A 775 -16.99 -27.92 -0.50
N ASP A 776 -17.94 -27.28 0.18
CA ASP A 776 -19.37 -27.51 -0.01
C ASP A 776 -19.95 -26.73 -1.20
N VAL A 777 -19.31 -25.63 -1.63
CA VAL A 777 -19.82 -24.76 -2.71
C VAL A 777 -19.94 -25.47 -4.06
N ILE A 778 -19.13 -26.50 -4.29
CA ILE A 778 -19.16 -27.30 -5.53
C ILE A 778 -20.40 -28.20 -5.55
N GLU A 779 -20.79 -28.77 -4.41
CA GLU A 779 -21.91 -29.71 -4.30
C GLU A 779 -23.25 -29.00 -4.09
N ASN A 780 -23.28 -28.00 -3.20
CA ASN A 780 -24.49 -27.24 -2.87
C ASN A 780 -24.16 -25.74 -2.69
N PRO A 781 -24.01 -24.99 -3.80
CA PRO A 781 -23.56 -23.61 -3.78
C PRO A 781 -24.48 -22.70 -2.97
N THR A 782 -25.80 -22.92 -3.01
CA THR A 782 -26.78 -22.11 -2.30
C THR A 782 -26.65 -22.24 -0.79
N GLN A 783 -26.63 -23.48 -0.28
CA GLN A 783 -26.53 -23.72 1.16
C GLN A 783 -25.16 -23.30 1.71
N ALA A 784 -24.08 -23.66 1.01
CA ALA A 784 -22.72 -23.29 1.40
C ALA A 784 -22.55 -21.77 1.49
N SER A 785 -23.07 -21.03 0.50
CA SER A 785 -23.01 -19.57 0.47
C SER A 785 -23.80 -18.93 1.62
N MET A 786 -24.98 -19.46 1.96
CA MET A 786 -25.77 -18.97 3.10
C MET A 786 -25.07 -19.19 4.45
N GLU A 787 -24.51 -20.38 4.67
CA GLU A 787 -23.79 -20.70 5.90
C GLU A 787 -22.53 -19.86 6.05
N PHE A 788 -21.77 -19.67 4.96
CA PHE A 788 -20.56 -18.86 4.98
C PHE A 788 -20.86 -17.37 5.16
N TYR A 789 -21.93 -16.85 4.56
CA TYR A 789 -22.37 -15.48 4.78
C TYR A 789 -22.71 -15.20 6.25
N LYS A 790 -23.43 -16.11 6.92
CA LYS A 790 -23.71 -16.00 8.37
C LYS A 790 -22.43 -15.87 9.18
N TYR A 791 -21.42 -16.67 8.86
CA TYR A 791 -20.12 -16.59 9.52
C TYR A 791 -19.41 -15.25 9.25
N ILE A 792 -19.42 -14.77 7.99
CA ILE A 792 -18.81 -13.48 7.63
C ILE A 792 -19.41 -12.35 8.46
N ILE A 793 -20.72 -12.31 8.69
CA ILE A 793 -21.35 -11.26 9.50
C ILE A 793 -20.77 -11.20 10.93
N GLU A 794 -20.43 -12.35 11.51
CA GLU A 794 -19.90 -12.45 12.88
C GLU A 794 -18.40 -12.12 12.96
N ASP A 795 -17.66 -12.25 11.86
CA ASP A 795 -16.20 -12.13 11.84
C ASP A 795 -15.69 -11.10 10.81
N GLU A 796 -15.26 -9.94 11.31
CA GLU A 796 -14.80 -8.82 10.48
C GLU A 796 -13.43 -9.07 9.81
N ASN A 797 -12.63 -10.02 10.30
CA ASN A 797 -11.27 -10.23 9.83
C ASN A 797 -11.16 -11.21 8.63
N VAL A 798 -12.29 -11.63 8.02
CA VAL A 798 -12.27 -12.53 6.84
C VAL A 798 -11.66 -11.78 5.65
N GLU A 799 -10.73 -12.42 4.93
CA GLU A 799 -10.04 -11.74 3.83
C GLU A 799 -10.98 -11.43 2.67
N LEU A 800 -10.79 -10.24 2.07
CA LEU A 800 -11.60 -9.72 0.97
C LEU A 800 -11.74 -10.69 -0.22
N LYS A 801 -10.70 -11.50 -0.49
CA LYS A 801 -10.70 -12.50 -1.58
C LYS A 801 -11.84 -13.51 -1.42
N TYR A 802 -12.14 -13.95 -0.20
CA TYR A 802 -13.20 -14.92 0.06
C TYR A 802 -14.59 -14.28 0.06
N ILE A 803 -14.69 -13.02 0.47
CA ILE A 803 -15.93 -12.23 0.40
C ILE A 803 -16.31 -11.99 -1.07
N ASN A 804 -15.34 -11.65 -1.92
CA ASN A 804 -15.56 -11.50 -3.36
C ASN A 804 -15.97 -12.82 -4.01
N GLU A 805 -15.31 -13.93 -3.65
CA GLU A 805 -15.65 -15.25 -4.17
C GLU A 805 -17.08 -15.69 -3.77
N LEU A 806 -17.51 -15.37 -2.55
CA LEU A 806 -18.90 -15.55 -2.12
C LEU A 806 -19.85 -14.71 -2.98
N ALA A 807 -19.55 -13.43 -3.19
CA ALA A 807 -20.37 -12.55 -4.03
C ALA A 807 -20.50 -13.08 -5.47
N ASP A 808 -19.38 -13.48 -6.09
CA ASP A 808 -19.36 -14.05 -7.44
C ASP A 808 -20.14 -15.36 -7.54
N THR A 809 -20.08 -16.19 -6.51
CA THR A 809 -20.87 -17.44 -6.44
C THR A 809 -22.37 -17.13 -6.35
N LEU A 810 -22.76 -16.20 -5.48
CA LEU A 810 -24.16 -15.77 -5.32
C LEU A 810 -24.72 -15.15 -6.61
N LEU A 811 -23.91 -14.38 -7.34
CA LEU A 811 -24.28 -13.84 -8.65
C LEU A 811 -24.47 -14.95 -9.70
N ARG A 812 -23.61 -15.97 -9.72
CA ARG A 812 -23.72 -17.11 -10.64
C ARG A 812 -24.97 -17.95 -10.41
N ILE A 813 -25.41 -18.10 -9.16
CA ILE A 813 -26.65 -18.80 -8.82
C ILE A 813 -27.87 -17.88 -8.79
N GLU A 814 -27.74 -16.64 -9.26
CA GLU A 814 -28.81 -15.63 -9.34
C GLU A 814 -29.49 -15.30 -7.99
N ASN A 815 -28.81 -15.52 -6.86
CA ASN A 815 -29.29 -15.10 -5.55
C ASN A 815 -28.91 -13.64 -5.29
N TYR A 816 -29.60 -12.74 -6.00
CA TYR A 816 -29.31 -11.30 -6.00
C TYR A 816 -29.51 -10.65 -4.64
N GLU A 817 -30.47 -11.12 -3.84
CA GLU A 817 -30.76 -10.55 -2.52
C GLU A 817 -29.60 -10.79 -1.55
N LEU A 818 -29.12 -12.04 -1.46
CA LEU A 818 -28.00 -12.37 -0.59
C LEU A 818 -26.69 -11.74 -1.09
N ALA A 819 -26.48 -11.69 -2.42
CA ALA A 819 -25.35 -11.00 -3.02
C ALA A 819 -25.34 -9.50 -2.64
N ALA A 820 -26.51 -8.85 -2.68
CA ALA A 820 -26.64 -7.45 -2.28
C ALA A 820 -26.25 -7.24 -0.81
N GLN A 821 -26.64 -8.17 0.07
CA GLN A 821 -26.27 -8.10 1.48
C GLN A 821 -24.75 -8.28 1.72
N VAL A 822 -24.07 -9.11 0.92
CA VAL A 822 -22.60 -9.22 0.96
C VAL A 822 -21.94 -7.88 0.62
N PHE A 823 -22.38 -7.21 -0.45
CA PHE A 823 -21.86 -5.88 -0.82
C PHE A 823 -22.17 -4.82 0.23
N LEU A 824 -23.31 -4.89 0.93
CA LEU A 824 -23.59 -4.04 2.08
C LEU A 824 -22.62 -4.29 3.23
N ASN A 825 -22.29 -5.55 3.52
CA ASN A 825 -21.31 -5.88 4.54
C ASN A 825 -19.92 -5.32 4.17
N MET A 826 -19.52 -5.43 2.89
CA MET A 826 -18.29 -4.81 2.38
C MET A 826 -18.30 -3.29 2.52
N PHE A 827 -19.41 -2.63 2.19
CA PHE A 827 -19.56 -1.19 2.40
C PHE A 827 -19.39 -0.82 3.88
N ARG A 828 -19.99 -1.56 4.81
CA ARG A 828 -19.83 -1.30 6.25
C ARG A 828 -18.38 -1.44 6.72
N ARG A 829 -17.63 -2.40 6.17
CA ARG A 829 -16.21 -2.63 6.54
C ARG A 829 -15.25 -1.62 5.93
N PHE A 830 -15.44 -1.28 4.65
CA PHE A 830 -14.45 -0.54 3.86
C PHE A 830 -14.90 0.86 3.46
N ASN A 831 -16.15 1.23 3.76
CA ASN A 831 -16.78 2.50 3.41
C ASN A 831 -16.72 2.83 1.91
N ASP A 832 -16.78 1.81 1.05
CA ASP A 832 -16.73 1.95 -0.40
C ASP A 832 -18.13 2.18 -0.98
N LYS A 833 -18.37 3.41 -1.45
CA LYS A 833 -19.65 3.81 -2.06
C LYS A 833 -19.98 3.02 -3.33
N GLU A 834 -19.00 2.45 -4.02
CA GLU A 834 -19.26 1.61 -5.19
C GLU A 834 -19.92 0.28 -4.79
N CYS A 835 -19.53 -0.30 -3.65
CA CYS A 835 -20.20 -1.46 -3.07
C CYS A 835 -21.66 -1.15 -2.70
N LEU A 836 -21.93 0.06 -2.20
CA LEU A 836 -23.29 0.51 -1.88
C LEU A 836 -24.17 0.61 -3.13
N LYS A 837 -23.64 1.17 -4.23
CA LYS A 837 -24.34 1.22 -5.53
C LYS A 837 -24.59 -0.18 -6.09
N ARG A 838 -23.59 -1.05 -6.03
CA ARG A 838 -23.68 -2.45 -6.49
C ARG A 838 -24.75 -3.21 -5.70
N ALA A 839 -24.79 -3.04 -4.38
CA ALA A 839 -25.83 -3.63 -3.54
C ALA A 839 -27.23 -3.17 -3.96
N ALA A 840 -27.42 -1.87 -4.21
CA ALA A 840 -28.70 -1.35 -4.64
C ALA A 840 -29.14 -1.88 -6.01
N GLN A 841 -28.23 -1.99 -6.98
CA GLN A 841 -28.52 -2.61 -8.29
C GLN A 841 -28.95 -4.08 -8.16
N LEU A 842 -28.38 -4.81 -7.20
CA LEU A 842 -28.73 -6.20 -6.95
C LEU A 842 -30.08 -6.34 -6.22
N PHE A 843 -30.38 -5.48 -5.25
CA PHE A 843 -31.72 -5.41 -4.66
C PHE A 843 -32.79 -5.04 -5.70
N PHE A 844 -32.46 -4.19 -6.68
CA PHE A 844 -33.35 -3.87 -7.79
C PHE A 844 -33.67 -5.12 -8.61
N LYS A 845 -32.65 -5.93 -8.96
CA LYS A 845 -32.84 -7.21 -9.64
C LYS A 845 -33.64 -8.22 -8.81
N ALA A 846 -33.47 -8.21 -7.49
CA ALA A 846 -34.25 -9.00 -6.54
C ALA A 846 -35.69 -8.48 -6.35
N LYS A 847 -36.08 -7.37 -7.00
CA LYS A 847 -37.38 -6.69 -6.84
C LYS A 847 -37.63 -6.15 -5.42
N ASN A 848 -36.58 -5.89 -4.65
CA ASN A 848 -36.67 -5.23 -3.35
C ASN A 848 -36.48 -3.71 -3.53
N PHE A 849 -37.55 -3.05 -3.96
CA PHE A 849 -37.56 -1.64 -4.32
C PHE A 849 -37.40 -0.71 -3.10
N GLY A 850 -37.89 -1.12 -1.93
CA GLY A 850 -37.71 -0.40 -0.67
C GLY A 850 -36.23 -0.20 -0.31
N MET A 851 -35.46 -1.30 -0.28
CA MET A 851 -34.02 -1.24 -0.01
C MET A 851 -33.26 -0.51 -1.13
N THR A 852 -33.65 -0.70 -2.39
CA THR A 852 -33.01 -0.03 -3.53
C THR A 852 -33.11 1.49 -3.45
N GLU A 853 -34.31 2.02 -3.16
CA GLU A 853 -34.53 3.47 -3.00
C GLU A 853 -33.68 4.04 -1.86
N GLN A 854 -33.70 3.38 -0.70
CA GLN A 854 -32.95 3.82 0.48
C GLN A 854 -31.44 3.88 0.22
N LEU A 855 -30.87 2.82 -0.35
CA LEU A 855 -29.43 2.71 -0.54
C LEU A 855 -28.90 3.65 -1.64
N LEU A 856 -29.66 3.86 -2.73
CA LEU A 856 -29.27 4.84 -3.76
C LEU A 856 -29.40 6.28 -3.26
N ALA A 857 -30.38 6.57 -2.39
CA ALA A 857 -30.46 7.87 -1.72
C ALA A 857 -29.24 8.12 -0.81
N GLU A 858 -28.85 7.11 -0.02
CA GLU A 858 -27.66 7.16 0.84
C GLU A 858 -26.35 7.30 0.02
N ALA A 859 -26.30 6.68 -1.16
CA ALA A 859 -25.20 6.83 -2.11
C ALA A 859 -25.15 8.21 -2.81
N GLY A 860 -26.22 9.01 -2.72
CA GLY A 860 -26.37 10.30 -3.42
C GLY A 860 -26.80 10.18 -4.88
N GLU A 861 -27.27 9.01 -5.32
CA GLU A 861 -27.63 8.68 -6.71
C GLU A 861 -29.15 8.84 -6.94
N THR A 862 -29.73 9.96 -6.51
CA THR A 862 -31.19 10.20 -6.58
C THR A 862 -31.72 10.49 -7.99
N LYS A 863 -30.87 10.41 -9.02
CA LYS A 863 -31.21 10.67 -10.42
C LYS A 863 -31.05 9.42 -11.31
N SER A 864 -30.65 8.28 -10.73
CA SER A 864 -30.50 7.06 -11.52
C SER A 864 -31.87 6.47 -11.90
N PRO A 865 -31.99 5.82 -13.06
CA PRO A 865 -33.21 5.12 -13.46
C PRO A 865 -33.68 4.11 -12.41
N GLU A 866 -32.77 3.37 -11.78
CA GLU A 866 -33.08 2.37 -10.76
C GLU A 866 -33.67 3.00 -9.49
N TYR A 867 -33.21 4.20 -9.11
CA TYR A 867 -33.78 4.95 -7.98
C TYR A 867 -35.19 5.44 -8.31
N GLU A 868 -35.37 6.08 -9.47
CA GLU A 868 -36.67 6.62 -9.89
C GLU A 868 -37.72 5.51 -10.07
N LEU A 869 -37.34 4.37 -10.66
CA LEU A 869 -38.21 3.21 -10.82
C LEU A 869 -38.56 2.54 -9.48
N SER A 870 -37.60 2.42 -8.56
CA SER A 870 -37.86 1.86 -7.22
C SER A 870 -38.79 2.76 -6.40
N ARG A 871 -38.58 4.08 -6.48
CA ARG A 871 -39.46 5.07 -5.86
C ARG A 871 -40.86 5.03 -6.44
N ALA A 872 -41.00 4.84 -7.76
CA ALA A 872 -42.29 4.66 -8.41
C ALA A 872 -43.05 3.43 -7.87
N GLU A 873 -42.38 2.28 -7.75
CA GLU A 873 -42.98 1.06 -7.17
C GLU A 873 -43.39 1.27 -5.69
N ASN A 874 -42.56 1.93 -4.88
CA ASN A 874 -42.91 2.24 -3.49
C ASN A 874 -44.09 3.23 -3.36
N LEU A 875 -44.24 4.16 -4.31
CA LEU A 875 -45.38 5.07 -4.38
C LEU A 875 -46.68 4.33 -4.74
N LEU A 876 -46.62 3.27 -5.55
CA LEU A 876 -47.80 2.43 -5.85
C LEU A 876 -48.36 1.76 -4.59
N GLU A 877 -47.49 1.27 -3.70
CA GLU A 877 -47.91 0.70 -2.41
C GLU A 877 -48.62 1.72 -1.52
N LYS A 878 -48.23 3.00 -1.64
CA LYS A 878 -48.81 4.14 -0.89
C LYS A 878 -49.97 4.84 -1.61
N ASN A 879 -50.48 4.29 -2.71
CA ASN A 879 -51.54 4.88 -3.55
C ASN A 879 -51.17 6.23 -4.22
N GLY A 880 -49.88 6.51 -4.43
CA GLY A 880 -49.38 7.68 -5.15
C GLY A 880 -49.39 7.50 -6.68
N TRP A 881 -50.57 7.25 -7.26
CA TRP A 881 -50.72 6.80 -8.66
C TRP A 881 -50.15 7.74 -9.72
N HIS A 882 -50.38 9.05 -9.57
CA HIS A 882 -49.93 10.04 -10.54
C HIS A 882 -48.41 10.19 -10.54
N GLU A 883 -47.81 10.37 -9.35
CA GLU A 883 -46.36 10.52 -9.17
C GLU A 883 -45.60 9.26 -9.61
N ALA A 884 -46.14 8.07 -9.32
CA ALA A 884 -45.57 6.81 -9.79
C ALA A 884 -45.60 6.71 -11.33
N ALA A 885 -46.74 7.04 -11.95
CA ALA A 885 -46.88 7.04 -13.41
C ALA A 885 -45.94 8.03 -14.10
N GLU A 886 -45.71 9.21 -13.51
CA GLU A 886 -44.77 10.20 -14.05
C GLU A 886 -43.33 9.66 -14.05
N LEU A 887 -42.90 9.04 -12.94
CA LEU A 887 -41.57 8.43 -12.82
C LEU A 887 -41.38 7.25 -13.80
N PHE A 888 -42.40 6.39 -13.96
CA PHE A 888 -42.35 5.32 -14.97
C PHE A 888 -42.30 5.87 -16.39
N PHE A 889 -43.07 6.92 -16.69
CA PHE A 889 -43.11 7.54 -18.01
C PHE A 889 -41.76 8.17 -18.37
N LYS A 890 -41.15 8.90 -17.43
CA LYS A 890 -39.82 9.52 -17.59
C LYS A 890 -38.73 8.48 -17.91
N ASN A 891 -38.85 7.28 -17.35
CA ASN A 891 -37.92 6.17 -17.57
C ASN A 891 -38.34 5.24 -18.72
N ASN A 892 -39.26 5.68 -19.60
CA ASN A 892 -39.77 4.92 -20.76
C ASN A 892 -40.42 3.55 -20.41
N ALA A 893 -40.83 3.34 -19.16
CA ALA A 893 -41.51 2.13 -18.71
C ALA A 893 -43.03 2.21 -18.99
N TYR A 894 -43.40 2.36 -20.26
CA TYR A 894 -44.79 2.64 -20.67
C TYR A 894 -45.80 1.56 -20.24
N ASP A 895 -45.40 0.28 -20.22
CA ASP A 895 -46.28 -0.81 -19.75
C ASP A 895 -46.62 -0.68 -18.27
N LYS A 896 -45.68 -0.18 -17.45
CA LYS A 896 -45.88 0.09 -16.01
C LYS A 896 -46.78 1.29 -15.77
N VAL A 897 -46.72 2.32 -16.62
CA VAL A 897 -47.67 3.45 -16.59
C VAL A 897 -49.10 2.97 -16.84
N ILE A 898 -49.28 2.10 -17.84
CA ILE A 898 -50.58 1.49 -18.14
C ILE A 898 -51.09 0.64 -16.98
N GLU A 899 -50.23 -0.23 -16.43
CA GLU A 899 -50.56 -1.05 -15.27
C GLU A 899 -50.99 -0.18 -14.08
N THR A 900 -50.27 0.91 -13.83
CA THR A 900 -50.58 1.91 -12.78
C THR A 900 -51.95 2.54 -13.00
N TYR A 901 -52.24 2.99 -14.22
CA TYR A 901 -53.53 3.58 -14.59
C TYR A 901 -54.70 2.59 -14.49
N GLU A 902 -54.54 1.36 -15.00
CA GLU A 902 -55.57 0.32 -14.92
C GLU A 902 -55.82 -0.11 -13.46
N ARG A 903 -54.78 -0.26 -12.64
CA ARG A 903 -54.90 -0.52 -11.19
C ARG A 903 -55.60 0.61 -10.44
N ALA A 904 -55.26 1.87 -10.73
CA ALA A 904 -55.92 3.04 -10.13
C ALA A 904 -57.42 3.08 -10.48
N LYS A 905 -57.75 2.79 -11.74
CA LYS A 905 -59.14 2.70 -12.23
C LYS A 905 -59.92 1.57 -11.56
N LEU A 906 -59.31 0.38 -11.40
CA LEU A 906 -59.92 -0.77 -10.72
C LEU A 906 -60.16 -0.52 -9.22
N LYS A 907 -59.25 0.18 -8.55
CA LYS A 907 -59.39 0.57 -7.14
C LYS A 907 -60.34 1.76 -6.91
N GLY A 908 -60.92 2.34 -7.96
CA GLY A 908 -61.81 3.49 -7.85
C GLY A 908 -61.11 4.78 -7.40
N ALA A 909 -59.79 4.89 -7.61
CA ALA A 909 -59.03 6.08 -7.26
C ALA A 909 -59.37 7.25 -8.21
N PHE A 910 -59.24 8.49 -7.71
CA PHE A 910 -59.40 9.69 -8.54
C PHE A 910 -58.33 9.72 -9.63
N LEU A 911 -58.75 9.67 -10.89
CA LEU A 911 -57.86 9.72 -12.05
C LEU A 911 -57.60 11.20 -12.40
N SER A 912 -56.43 11.72 -12.03
CA SER A 912 -56.05 13.08 -12.42
C SER A 912 -55.93 13.21 -13.94
N LYS A 913 -56.12 14.43 -14.45
CA LYS A 913 -55.98 14.75 -15.87
C LYS A 913 -54.62 14.29 -16.40
N GLU A 914 -53.59 14.54 -15.62
CA GLU A 914 -52.19 14.26 -15.94
C GLU A 914 -51.94 12.75 -15.98
N LEU A 915 -52.54 11.96 -15.10
CA LEU A 915 -52.42 10.49 -15.13
C LEU A 915 -53.10 9.88 -16.36
N ILE A 916 -54.27 10.40 -16.75
CA ILE A 916 -54.99 9.97 -17.96
C ILE A 916 -54.16 10.30 -19.21
N GLU A 917 -53.55 11.48 -19.24
CA GLU A 917 -52.68 11.92 -20.34
C GLU A 917 -51.41 11.05 -20.46
N LEU A 918 -50.73 10.75 -19.35
CA LEU A 918 -49.58 9.85 -19.32
C LEU A 918 -49.94 8.43 -19.79
N ALA A 919 -51.12 7.92 -19.40
CA ALA A 919 -51.62 6.63 -19.85
C ALA A 919 -51.92 6.64 -21.36
N ALA A 920 -52.56 7.68 -21.88
CA ALA A 920 -52.85 7.82 -23.31
C ALA A 920 -51.57 7.88 -24.16
N LYS A 921 -50.59 8.67 -23.74
CA LYS A 921 -49.25 8.74 -24.34
C LYS A 921 -48.53 7.39 -24.28
N SER A 922 -48.64 6.67 -23.16
CA SER A 922 -48.03 5.34 -23.01
C SER A 922 -48.66 4.29 -23.93
N TYR A 923 -50.00 4.30 -24.07
CA TYR A 923 -50.69 3.46 -25.05
C TYR A 923 -50.28 3.75 -26.49
N PHE A 924 -50.05 5.02 -26.82
CA PHE A 924 -49.57 5.45 -28.13
C PHE A 924 -48.15 4.93 -28.41
N ASN A 925 -47.21 5.11 -27.48
CA ASN A 925 -45.83 4.63 -27.61
C ASN A 925 -45.73 3.11 -27.74
N LEU A 926 -46.63 2.37 -27.10
CA LEU A 926 -46.73 0.90 -27.21
C LEU A 926 -47.55 0.44 -28.43
N GLN A 927 -47.90 1.34 -29.34
CA GLN A 927 -48.65 1.06 -30.57
C GLN A 927 -50.04 0.43 -30.34
N ARG A 928 -50.64 0.67 -29.16
CA ARG A 928 -52.00 0.21 -28.81
C ARG A 928 -53.02 1.28 -29.19
N TRP A 929 -53.15 1.55 -30.49
CA TRP A 929 -53.87 2.71 -31.05
C TRP A 929 -55.32 2.86 -30.58
N GLY A 930 -56.09 1.77 -30.51
CA GLY A 930 -57.49 1.82 -30.07
C GLY A 930 -57.66 2.24 -28.61
N LYS A 931 -56.81 1.72 -27.72
CA LYS A 931 -56.80 2.13 -26.31
C LYS A 931 -56.27 3.54 -26.12
N ALA A 932 -55.27 3.96 -26.92
CA ALA A 932 -54.76 5.32 -26.92
C ALA A 932 -55.85 6.33 -27.30
N TYR A 933 -56.55 6.08 -28.41
CA TYR A 933 -57.65 6.92 -28.88
C TYR A 933 -58.76 7.05 -27.81
N ALA A 934 -59.25 5.94 -27.26
CA ALA A 934 -60.31 5.96 -26.24
C ALA A 934 -59.88 6.72 -24.97
N THR A 935 -58.59 6.65 -24.60
CA THR A 935 -58.09 7.36 -23.42
C THR A 935 -57.92 8.85 -23.68
N TYR A 936 -57.49 9.26 -24.88
CA TYR A 936 -57.48 10.67 -25.29
C TYR A 936 -58.88 11.26 -25.44
N GLU A 937 -59.85 10.49 -25.94
CA GLU A 937 -61.26 10.90 -26.00
C GLU A 937 -61.85 11.13 -24.60
N MET A 938 -61.50 10.27 -23.64
CA MET A 938 -61.84 10.46 -22.23
C MET A 938 -61.20 11.73 -21.66
N LEU A 939 -59.96 12.05 -22.06
CA LEU A 939 -59.26 13.27 -21.63
C LEU A 939 -59.90 14.55 -22.18
N ILE A 940 -60.25 14.57 -23.47
CA ILE A 940 -60.91 15.74 -24.09
C ILE A 940 -62.31 15.95 -23.48
N SER A 941 -63.08 14.89 -23.31
CA SER A 941 -64.42 14.98 -22.69
C SER A 941 -64.36 15.47 -21.23
N ALA A 942 -63.34 15.07 -20.47
CA ALA A 942 -63.12 15.54 -19.11
C ALA A 942 -62.65 17.00 -19.02
N THR A 943 -61.87 17.48 -19.99
CA THR A 943 -61.23 18.81 -19.96
C THR A 943 -62.03 19.90 -20.65
N ARG A 944 -62.94 19.56 -21.58
CA ARG A 944 -63.71 20.49 -22.42
C ARG A 944 -62.85 21.48 -23.22
N VAL A 945 -61.56 21.19 -23.39
CA VAL A 945 -60.60 22.01 -24.16
C VAL A 945 -60.00 21.15 -25.25
N GLU A 946 -60.10 21.63 -26.49
CA GLU A 946 -59.50 20.98 -27.65
C GLU A 946 -58.04 21.41 -27.81
N ASP A 947 -57.13 20.56 -27.35
CA ASP A 947 -55.69 20.75 -27.57
C ASP A 947 -55.29 20.23 -28.95
N VAL A 948 -54.63 21.07 -29.75
CA VAL A 948 -54.22 20.78 -31.13
C VAL A 948 -53.31 19.54 -31.20
N GLU A 949 -52.40 19.36 -30.25
CA GLU A 949 -51.46 18.24 -30.26
C GLU A 949 -52.15 16.92 -29.87
N ILE A 950 -53.14 16.98 -28.98
CA ILE A 950 -53.98 15.81 -28.63
C ILE A 950 -54.85 15.42 -29.83
N LEU A 951 -55.51 16.38 -30.49
CA LEU A 951 -56.34 16.13 -31.67
C LEU A 951 -55.53 15.51 -32.82
N LYS A 952 -54.30 16.00 -33.05
CA LYS A 952 -53.36 15.42 -34.01
C LYS A 952 -53.01 13.97 -33.66
N THR A 953 -52.65 13.69 -32.40
CA THR A 953 -52.28 12.34 -31.95
C THR A 953 -53.47 11.37 -32.03
N MET A 954 -54.70 11.84 -31.76
CA MET A 954 -55.93 11.08 -31.95
C MET A 954 -56.21 10.78 -33.43
N ALA A 955 -56.00 11.76 -34.31
CA ALA A 955 -56.14 11.57 -35.76
C ALA A 955 -55.13 10.54 -36.28
N GLU A 956 -53.88 10.57 -35.79
CA GLU A 956 -52.85 9.56 -36.10
C GLU A 956 -53.25 8.16 -35.61
N CYS A 957 -53.83 8.03 -34.42
CA CYS A 957 -54.37 6.75 -33.93
C CYS A 957 -55.46 6.20 -34.87
N LEU A 958 -56.41 7.04 -35.28
CA LEU A 958 -57.50 6.63 -36.17
C LEU A 958 -57.02 6.29 -37.59
N GLU A 959 -56.01 7.00 -38.08
CA GLU A 959 -55.36 6.68 -39.37
C GLU A 959 -54.69 5.30 -39.32
N LYS A 960 -54.04 4.95 -38.21
CA LYS A 960 -53.47 3.60 -37.98
C LYS A 960 -54.52 2.51 -37.78
N LEU A 961 -55.74 2.88 -37.37
CA LEU A 961 -56.91 1.99 -37.24
C LEU A 961 -57.76 1.93 -38.52
N ASP A 962 -57.32 2.58 -39.61
CA ASP A 962 -58.02 2.69 -40.90
C ASP A 962 -59.37 3.45 -40.85
N GLU A 963 -59.64 4.23 -39.80
CA GLU A 963 -60.81 5.11 -39.68
C GLU A 963 -60.56 6.48 -40.32
N LYS A 964 -60.22 6.47 -41.61
CA LYS A 964 -59.76 7.64 -42.38
C LYS A 964 -60.73 8.82 -42.36
N GLY A 965 -62.04 8.58 -42.34
CA GLY A 965 -63.07 9.64 -42.31
C GLY A 965 -63.06 10.45 -41.02
N LYS A 966 -62.96 9.78 -39.87
CA LYS A 966 -62.87 10.45 -38.56
C LYS A 966 -61.50 11.09 -38.35
N ALA A 967 -60.43 10.44 -38.83
CA ALA A 967 -59.09 11.02 -38.82
C ALA A 967 -59.02 12.34 -39.59
N MET A 968 -59.66 12.40 -40.78
CA MET A 968 -59.75 13.62 -41.59
C MET A 968 -60.44 14.77 -40.83
N GLU A 969 -61.56 14.50 -40.15
CA GLU A 969 -62.28 15.49 -39.36
C GLU A 969 -61.43 16.04 -38.20
N LEU A 970 -60.70 15.17 -37.50
CA LEU A 970 -59.80 15.58 -36.42
C LEU A 970 -58.59 16.37 -36.95
N TYR A 971 -58.00 16.00 -38.08
CA TYR A 971 -56.94 16.79 -38.71
C TYR A 971 -57.45 18.17 -39.16
N TYR A 972 -58.69 18.25 -39.67
CA TYR A 972 -59.33 19.51 -40.02
C TYR A 972 -59.53 20.42 -38.78
N ARG A 973 -60.04 19.87 -37.68
CA ARG A 973 -60.22 20.58 -36.40
C ARG A 973 -58.89 21.02 -35.78
N ALA A 974 -57.83 20.23 -35.96
CA ALA A 974 -56.47 20.56 -35.56
C ALA A 974 -55.78 21.60 -36.48
N GLY A 975 -56.44 22.07 -37.54
CA GLY A 975 -55.87 23.02 -38.50
C GLY A 975 -54.83 22.42 -39.45
N LEU A 976 -54.74 21.09 -39.54
CA LEU A 976 -53.82 20.35 -40.41
C LEU A 976 -54.48 20.02 -41.76
N TYR A 977 -54.83 21.08 -42.50
CA TYR A 977 -55.65 21.00 -43.73
C TYR A 977 -55.03 20.18 -44.86
N LYS A 978 -53.70 20.08 -44.94
CA LYS A 978 -53.01 19.25 -45.94
C LYS A 978 -53.23 17.77 -45.72
N LYS A 979 -53.03 17.29 -44.48
CA LYS A 979 -53.32 15.89 -44.10
C LYS A 979 -54.81 15.58 -44.26
N ALA A 980 -55.69 16.53 -43.92
CA ALA A 980 -57.13 16.40 -44.17
C ALA A 980 -57.44 16.30 -45.68
N GLY A 981 -56.79 17.10 -46.53
CA GLY A 981 -56.94 17.06 -47.99
C GLY A 981 -56.44 15.75 -48.62
N GLU A 982 -55.29 15.24 -48.17
CA GLU A 982 -54.76 13.94 -48.62
C GLU A 982 -55.70 12.77 -48.25
N LEU A 983 -56.32 12.82 -47.07
CA LEU A 983 -57.32 11.83 -46.66
C LEU A 983 -58.62 11.99 -47.43
N ALA A 984 -59.05 13.22 -47.71
CA ALA A 984 -60.24 13.51 -48.52
C ALA A 984 -60.12 12.94 -49.94
N GLU A 985 -58.93 13.01 -50.56
CA GLU A 985 -58.63 12.34 -51.84
C GLU A 985 -58.73 10.83 -51.75
N LYS A 986 -58.12 10.23 -50.71
CA LYS A 986 -58.16 8.78 -50.48
C LYS A 986 -59.58 8.27 -50.21
N LEU A 987 -60.48 9.13 -49.74
CA LEU A 987 -61.90 8.85 -49.47
C LEU A 987 -62.81 9.10 -50.69
N ASN A 988 -62.28 9.54 -51.83
CA ASN A 988 -63.03 9.91 -53.04
C ASN A 988 -64.14 10.95 -52.79
N LEU A 989 -63.88 11.95 -51.93
CA LEU A 989 -64.81 13.06 -51.72
C LEU A 989 -64.97 13.92 -52.98
N PRO A 990 -66.07 14.70 -53.11
CA PRO A 990 -66.32 15.55 -54.26
C PRO A 990 -65.13 16.46 -54.57
N LYS A 991 -64.76 16.54 -55.86
CA LYS A 991 -63.57 17.29 -56.32
C LYS A 991 -63.52 18.73 -55.80
N GLU A 992 -64.68 19.36 -55.67
CA GLU A 992 -64.82 20.72 -55.14
C GLU A 992 -64.40 20.83 -53.66
N GLU A 993 -64.79 19.88 -52.81
CA GLU A 993 -64.44 19.87 -51.38
C GLU A 993 -62.95 19.58 -51.17
N VAL A 994 -62.40 18.66 -51.96
CA VAL A 994 -60.97 18.34 -51.98
C VAL A 994 -60.15 19.56 -52.39
N LEU A 995 -60.54 20.25 -53.46
CA LEU A 995 -59.84 21.44 -53.94
C LEU A 995 -59.90 22.58 -52.91
N LYS A 996 -61.03 22.80 -52.23
CA LYS A 996 -61.13 23.82 -51.17
C LYS A 996 -60.17 23.55 -50.00
N LEU A 997 -60.06 22.29 -49.55
CA LEU A 997 -59.11 21.90 -48.49
C LEU A 997 -57.66 22.05 -48.93
N LYS A 998 -57.34 21.70 -50.18
CA LYS A 998 -56.01 21.87 -50.77
C LYS A 998 -55.62 23.34 -50.93
N ILE A 999 -56.54 24.18 -51.36
CA ILE A 999 -56.33 25.63 -51.49
C ILE A 999 -56.01 26.23 -50.11
N GLU A 1000 -56.81 25.92 -49.09
CA GLU A 1000 -56.57 26.46 -47.74
C GLU A 1000 -55.29 25.91 -47.12
N GLY A 1001 -54.99 24.62 -47.32
CA GLY A 1001 -53.72 24.01 -46.88
C GLY A 1001 -52.50 24.66 -47.52
N ALA A 1002 -52.49 24.80 -48.86
CA ALA A 1002 -51.41 25.43 -49.60
C ALA A 1002 -51.25 26.92 -49.24
N ARG A 1003 -52.37 27.64 -49.07
CA ARG A 1003 -52.39 29.06 -48.65
C ARG A 1003 -51.78 29.27 -47.27
N ARG A 1004 -52.11 28.42 -46.29
CA ARG A 1004 -51.60 28.51 -44.91
C ARG A 1004 -50.11 28.15 -44.81
N GLU A 1005 -49.63 27.25 -45.66
CA GLU A 1005 -48.21 26.90 -45.78
C GLU A 1005 -47.39 27.92 -46.60
N GLY A 1006 -48.04 28.93 -47.20
CA GLY A 1006 -47.38 29.92 -48.04
C GLY A 1006 -47.05 29.45 -49.47
N ASP A 1007 -47.52 28.26 -49.87
CA ASP A 1007 -47.42 27.75 -51.25
C ASP A 1007 -48.56 28.30 -52.12
N PHE A 1008 -48.47 29.59 -52.41
CA PHE A 1008 -49.46 30.27 -53.22
C PHE A 1008 -49.51 29.76 -54.66
N ASN A 1009 -48.42 29.18 -55.20
CA ASN A 1009 -48.41 28.66 -56.57
C ASN A 1009 -49.36 27.46 -56.70
N SER A 1010 -49.29 26.52 -55.76
CA SER A 1010 -50.21 25.38 -55.72
C SER A 1010 -51.64 25.84 -55.44
N ALA A 1011 -51.84 26.78 -54.50
CA ALA A 1011 -53.16 27.35 -54.23
C ALA A 1011 -53.80 28.01 -55.46
N ILE A 1012 -53.01 28.77 -56.23
CA ILE A 1012 -53.44 29.42 -57.49
C ILE A 1012 -53.82 28.37 -58.53
N ASN A 1013 -52.99 27.33 -58.71
CA ASN A 1013 -53.30 26.25 -59.66
C ASN A 1013 -54.59 25.52 -59.30
N PHE A 1014 -54.83 25.24 -58.01
CA PHE A 1014 -56.07 24.64 -57.54
C PHE A 1014 -57.28 25.58 -57.72
N ALA A 1015 -57.11 26.89 -57.53
CA ALA A 1015 -58.16 27.87 -57.79
C ALA A 1015 -58.48 28.02 -59.29
N ILE A 1016 -57.48 27.90 -60.17
CA ILE A 1016 -57.67 27.83 -61.63
C ILE A 1016 -58.48 26.57 -61.99
N GLU A 1017 -58.13 25.43 -61.39
CA GLU A 1017 -58.85 24.17 -61.59
C GLU A 1017 -60.29 24.22 -61.05
N LEU A 1018 -60.54 25.03 -60.02
CA LEU A 1018 -61.87 25.31 -59.49
C LEU A 1018 -62.70 26.24 -60.41
N GLY A 1019 -62.05 27.00 -61.29
CA GLY A 1019 -62.69 27.95 -62.22
C GLY A 1019 -63.10 29.29 -61.60
N ASP A 1020 -62.57 29.64 -60.43
CA ASP A 1020 -62.88 30.90 -59.73
C ASP A 1020 -61.82 31.97 -60.03
N GLU A 1021 -62.07 32.74 -61.09
CA GLU A 1021 -61.15 33.78 -61.60
C GLU A 1021 -60.89 34.90 -60.57
N LYS A 1022 -61.88 35.24 -59.73
CA LYS A 1022 -61.69 36.22 -58.65
C LYS A 1022 -60.77 35.67 -57.57
N LEU A 1023 -60.97 34.43 -57.15
CA LEU A 1023 -60.10 33.77 -56.17
C LEU A 1023 -58.66 33.64 -56.67
N VAL A 1024 -58.46 33.43 -57.97
CA VAL A 1024 -57.12 33.45 -58.59
C VAL A 1024 -56.43 34.80 -58.40
N HIS A 1025 -57.11 35.91 -58.66
CA HIS A 1025 -56.57 37.25 -58.43
C HIS A 1025 -56.33 37.53 -56.94
N THR A 1026 -57.24 37.13 -56.04
CA THR A 1026 -57.04 37.21 -54.58
C THR A 1026 -55.78 36.47 -54.13
N LEU A 1027 -55.58 35.22 -54.61
CA LEU A 1027 -54.41 34.42 -54.25
C LEU A 1027 -53.11 34.97 -54.84
N LYS A 1028 -53.13 35.51 -56.07
CA LYS A 1028 -51.98 36.23 -56.66
C LYS A 1028 -51.62 37.47 -55.86
N GLY A 1029 -52.63 38.28 -55.49
CA GLY A 1029 -52.44 39.46 -54.64
C GLY A 1029 -51.81 39.08 -53.29
N HIS A 1030 -52.29 38.02 -52.64
CA HIS A 1030 -51.69 37.53 -51.40
C HIS A 1030 -50.29 36.95 -51.59
N ALA A 1031 -49.99 36.29 -52.71
CA ALA A 1031 -48.67 35.78 -53.03
C ALA A 1031 -47.64 36.92 -53.18
N LEU A 1032 -48.00 37.96 -53.92
CA LEU A 1032 -47.17 39.15 -54.12
C LEU A 1032 -46.98 39.92 -52.82
N LYS A 1033 -48.05 40.08 -52.03
CA LYS A 1033 -48.00 40.67 -50.68
C LYS A 1033 -47.06 39.88 -49.75
N HIS A 1034 -47.04 38.55 -49.82
CA HIS A 1034 -46.12 37.70 -49.06
C HIS A 1034 -44.66 37.87 -49.50
N ARG A 1035 -44.42 38.18 -50.78
CA ARG A 1035 -43.08 38.51 -51.33
C ARG A 1035 -42.68 39.98 -51.12
N SER A 1036 -43.52 40.78 -50.47
CA SER A 1036 -43.36 42.24 -50.32
C SER A 1036 -43.36 43.02 -51.64
N GLU A 1037 -43.87 42.43 -52.71
CA GLU A 1037 -44.08 43.05 -54.03
C GLU A 1037 -45.41 43.81 -54.02
N TYR A 1038 -45.48 44.85 -53.19
CA TYR A 1038 -46.74 45.56 -52.91
C TYR A 1038 -47.26 46.34 -54.13
N ARG A 1039 -46.40 46.71 -55.08
CA ARG A 1039 -46.77 47.47 -56.28
C ARG A 1039 -47.64 46.64 -57.22
N GLU A 1040 -47.22 45.42 -57.49
CA GLU A 1040 -47.92 44.44 -58.31
C GLU A 1040 -49.14 43.88 -57.56
N ALA A 1041 -49.03 43.68 -56.24
CA ALA A 1041 -50.14 43.20 -55.41
C ALA A 1041 -51.36 44.13 -55.47
N VAL A 1042 -51.13 45.45 -55.52
CA VAL A 1042 -52.22 46.45 -55.64
C VAL A 1042 -53.06 46.22 -56.89
N GLU A 1043 -52.42 45.89 -58.02
CA GLU A 1043 -53.12 45.67 -59.29
C GLU A 1043 -53.95 44.39 -59.26
N GLU A 1044 -53.40 43.31 -58.70
CA GLU A 1044 -54.11 42.05 -58.55
C GLU A 1044 -55.30 42.17 -57.58
N PHE A 1045 -55.15 42.90 -56.46
CA PHE A 1045 -56.27 43.17 -55.54
C PHE A 1045 -57.33 44.09 -56.15
N ILE A 1046 -56.94 45.01 -57.03
CA ILE A 1046 -57.88 45.83 -57.81
C ILE A 1046 -58.70 44.93 -58.75
N LEU A 1047 -58.07 43.97 -59.44
CA LEU A 1047 -58.78 43.01 -60.31
C LEU A 1047 -59.69 42.06 -59.51
N ALA A 1048 -59.28 41.68 -58.29
CA ALA A 1048 -60.07 40.85 -57.37
C ALA A 1048 -61.27 41.57 -56.72
N GLU A 1049 -61.43 42.88 -56.94
CA GLU A 1049 -62.37 43.75 -56.21
C GLU A 1049 -62.16 43.78 -54.68
N GLU A 1050 -60.91 43.60 -54.24
CA GLU A 1050 -60.46 43.67 -52.83
C GLU A 1050 -59.78 45.01 -52.52
N TRP A 1051 -60.54 46.09 -52.64
CA TRP A 1051 -60.05 47.48 -52.56
C TRP A 1051 -59.36 47.82 -51.24
N VAL A 1052 -59.81 47.25 -50.13
CA VAL A 1052 -59.22 47.49 -48.80
C VAL A 1052 -57.83 46.86 -48.69
N GLU A 1053 -57.63 45.68 -49.29
CA GLU A 1053 -56.31 45.04 -49.32
C GLU A 1053 -55.35 45.76 -50.29
N ALA A 1054 -55.86 46.28 -51.40
CA ALA A 1054 -55.10 47.19 -52.27
C ALA A 1054 -54.65 48.45 -51.51
N LEU A 1055 -55.54 49.10 -50.76
CA LEU A 1055 -55.20 50.25 -49.92
C LEU A 1055 -54.16 49.91 -48.82
N ASN A 1056 -54.31 48.75 -48.16
CA ASN A 1056 -53.33 48.30 -47.17
C ASN A 1056 -51.94 48.08 -47.79
N CYS A 1057 -51.87 47.59 -49.03
CA CYS A 1057 -50.61 47.44 -49.76
C CYS A 1057 -50.00 48.80 -50.15
N LEU A 1058 -50.82 49.78 -50.53
CA LEU A 1058 -50.36 51.16 -50.79
C LEU A 1058 -49.78 51.85 -49.55
N ILE A 1059 -50.24 51.51 -48.35
CA ILE A 1059 -49.70 52.04 -47.09
C ILE A 1059 -48.36 51.37 -46.73
N LYS A 1060 -48.21 50.07 -47.07
CA LYS A 1060 -47.02 49.28 -46.70
C LYS A 1060 -45.88 49.33 -47.72
N GLY A 1061 -46.18 49.59 -48.99
CA GLY A 1061 -45.17 49.67 -50.05
C GLY A 1061 -44.49 51.04 -50.13
N GLU A 1062 -43.27 51.04 -50.66
CA GLU A 1062 -42.52 52.26 -50.98
C GLU A 1062 -43.06 52.86 -52.29
N PHE A 1063 -44.10 53.68 -52.17
CA PHE A 1063 -44.61 54.49 -53.27
C PHE A 1063 -44.14 55.93 -53.10
N THR A 1064 -43.77 56.57 -54.20
CA THR A 1064 -43.68 58.04 -54.20
C THR A 1064 -45.08 58.62 -53.97
N TYR A 1065 -45.16 59.82 -53.41
CA TYR A 1065 -46.44 60.50 -53.20
C TYR A 1065 -47.29 60.53 -54.49
N THR A 1066 -46.67 60.80 -55.63
CA THR A 1066 -47.35 60.85 -56.93
C THR A 1066 -47.86 59.48 -57.38
N GLU A 1067 -47.08 58.41 -57.23
CA GLU A 1067 -47.52 57.05 -57.56
C GLU A 1067 -48.64 56.57 -56.65
N GLN A 1068 -48.55 56.88 -55.35
CA GLN A 1068 -49.58 56.54 -54.37
C GLN A 1068 -50.89 57.28 -54.70
N TYR A 1069 -50.79 58.56 -55.05
CA TYR A 1069 -51.93 59.39 -55.43
C TYR A 1069 -52.60 58.88 -56.71
N ASP A 1070 -51.83 58.53 -57.75
CA ASP A 1070 -52.36 58.00 -59.01
C ASP A 1070 -53.06 56.64 -58.78
N LYS A 1071 -52.47 55.73 -58.00
CA LYS A 1071 -53.11 54.43 -57.68
C LYS A 1071 -54.35 54.56 -56.80
N ILE A 1072 -54.37 55.51 -55.88
CA ILE A 1072 -55.58 55.86 -55.13
C ILE A 1072 -56.69 56.31 -56.08
N CYS A 1073 -56.37 57.14 -57.07
CA CYS A 1073 -57.33 57.57 -58.08
C CYS A 1073 -57.84 56.39 -58.93
N ASP A 1074 -56.99 55.43 -59.26
CA ASP A 1074 -57.37 54.21 -59.97
C ASP A 1074 -58.33 53.34 -59.14
N ILE A 1075 -58.08 53.19 -57.83
CA ILE A 1075 -58.99 52.50 -56.91
C ILE A 1075 -60.36 53.21 -56.88
N ILE A 1076 -60.38 54.55 -56.76
CA ILE A 1076 -61.63 55.31 -56.75
C ILE A 1076 -62.41 55.06 -58.05
N LYS A 1077 -61.75 55.12 -59.21
CA LYS A 1077 -62.38 54.82 -60.50
C LYS A 1077 -62.91 53.39 -60.58
N ALA A 1078 -62.10 52.41 -60.17
CA ALA A 1078 -62.51 51.00 -60.17
C ALA A 1078 -63.73 50.75 -59.28
N VAL A 1079 -63.77 51.40 -58.11
CA VAL A 1079 -64.92 51.36 -57.21
C VAL A 1079 -66.16 51.97 -57.87
N VAL A 1080 -66.05 53.11 -58.56
CA VAL A 1080 -67.19 53.73 -59.27
C VAL A 1080 -67.81 52.75 -60.28
N PHE A 1081 -66.99 52.06 -61.08
CA PHE A 1081 -67.46 51.19 -62.16
C PHE A 1081 -67.84 49.76 -61.74
N SER A 1082 -67.41 49.30 -60.56
CA SER A 1082 -67.75 47.95 -60.07
C SER A 1082 -69.25 47.79 -59.78
N LYS A 1083 -69.79 46.57 -59.95
CA LYS A 1083 -71.16 46.22 -59.53
C LYS A 1083 -71.24 45.70 -58.09
N LYS A 1084 -70.10 45.55 -57.40
CA LYS A 1084 -70.01 45.04 -56.02
C LYS A 1084 -70.74 45.98 -55.06
N GLU A 1085 -71.60 45.42 -54.21
CA GLU A 1085 -72.12 46.11 -53.04
C GLU A 1085 -71.04 46.19 -51.96
N LEU A 1086 -70.76 47.40 -51.48
CA LEU A 1086 -69.74 47.63 -50.46
C LEU A 1086 -70.34 47.47 -49.06
N SER A 1087 -69.62 46.77 -48.19
CA SER A 1087 -69.89 46.73 -46.76
C SER A 1087 -69.72 48.11 -46.11
N GLN A 1088 -70.27 48.30 -44.91
CA GLN A 1088 -70.18 49.56 -44.19
C GLN A 1088 -68.71 49.94 -43.89
N GLU A 1089 -67.86 48.97 -43.55
CA GLU A 1089 -66.43 49.19 -43.30
C GLU A 1089 -65.68 49.60 -44.57
N GLU A 1090 -65.97 48.95 -45.71
CA GLU A 1090 -65.37 49.32 -47.00
C GLU A 1090 -65.76 50.74 -47.41
N LYS A 1091 -67.04 51.13 -47.22
CA LYS A 1091 -67.51 52.49 -47.50
C LYS A 1091 -66.76 53.53 -46.67
N GLU A 1092 -66.58 53.29 -45.38
CA GLU A 1092 -65.88 54.21 -44.48
C GLU A 1092 -64.40 54.38 -44.86
N ARG A 1093 -63.68 53.28 -45.12
CA ARG A 1093 -62.28 53.34 -45.54
C ARG A 1093 -62.09 54.05 -46.88
N ILE A 1094 -62.94 53.74 -47.87
CA ILE A 1094 -62.87 54.37 -49.19
C ILE A 1094 -63.21 55.87 -49.09
N MET A 1095 -64.23 56.25 -48.31
CA MET A 1095 -64.58 57.66 -48.10
C MET A 1095 -63.49 58.47 -47.41
N GLY A 1096 -62.73 57.86 -46.48
CA GLY A 1096 -61.57 58.51 -45.88
C GLY A 1096 -60.55 58.95 -46.94
N ILE A 1097 -60.25 58.05 -47.88
CA ILE A 1097 -59.32 58.32 -48.99
C ILE A 1097 -59.89 59.33 -49.99
N VAL A 1098 -61.18 59.24 -50.33
CA VAL A 1098 -61.85 60.21 -51.22
C VAL A 1098 -61.71 61.64 -50.68
N ARG A 1099 -61.95 61.84 -49.37
CA ARG A 1099 -61.79 63.16 -48.73
C ARG A 1099 -60.35 63.66 -48.75
N GLN A 1100 -59.38 62.77 -48.60
CA GLN A 1100 -57.96 63.10 -48.68
C GLN A 1100 -57.55 63.51 -50.11
N VAL A 1101 -58.09 62.84 -51.13
CA VAL A 1101 -57.84 63.22 -52.53
C VAL A 1101 -58.46 64.59 -52.83
N GLN A 1102 -59.69 64.83 -52.36
CA GLN A 1102 -60.41 66.08 -52.62
C GLN A 1102 -59.78 67.31 -51.95
N SER A 1103 -59.00 67.16 -50.88
CA SER A 1103 -58.30 68.29 -50.25
C SER A 1103 -57.08 68.77 -51.03
N ASP A 1104 -56.60 68.00 -52.02
CA ASP A 1104 -55.48 68.38 -52.87
C ASP A 1104 -55.96 69.21 -54.07
N PRO A 1105 -55.48 70.46 -54.28
CA PRO A 1105 -55.92 71.32 -55.39
C PRO A 1105 -55.81 70.72 -56.80
N ILE A 1106 -55.02 69.66 -56.99
CA ILE A 1106 -54.80 69.05 -58.32
C ILE A 1106 -55.78 67.91 -58.65
N TRP A 1107 -56.67 67.50 -57.73
CA TRP A 1107 -57.49 66.29 -57.90
C TRP A 1107 -58.36 66.29 -59.18
N GLU A 1108 -58.83 67.48 -59.58
CA GLU A 1108 -59.66 67.68 -60.79
C GLU A 1108 -58.92 67.30 -62.09
N THR A 1109 -57.58 67.21 -62.04
CA THR A 1109 -56.76 66.76 -63.17
C THR A 1109 -56.74 65.24 -63.34
N ARG A 1110 -57.13 64.47 -62.31
CA ARG A 1110 -57.04 63.00 -62.27
C ARG A 1110 -58.39 62.30 -62.20
N ILE A 1111 -59.37 62.91 -61.55
CA ILE A 1111 -60.74 62.40 -61.41
C ILE A 1111 -61.69 63.48 -61.91
N SER A 1112 -62.57 63.15 -62.84
CA SER A 1112 -63.55 64.12 -63.31
C SER A 1112 -64.49 64.51 -62.16
N PRO A 1113 -64.92 65.79 -62.06
CA PRO A 1113 -65.89 66.20 -61.04
C PRO A 1113 -67.16 65.34 -61.03
N ARG A 1114 -67.54 64.77 -62.19
CA ARG A 1114 -68.64 63.82 -62.34
C ARG A 1114 -68.37 62.47 -61.66
N ASP A 1115 -67.22 61.86 -61.89
CA ASP A 1115 -66.86 60.56 -61.28
C ASP A 1115 -66.69 60.70 -59.77
N MET A 1116 -66.19 61.85 -59.31
CA MET A 1116 -66.16 62.19 -57.90
C MET A 1116 -67.58 62.25 -57.31
N GLY A 1117 -68.55 62.85 -58.02
CA GLY A 1117 -69.96 62.80 -57.60
C GLY A 1117 -70.52 61.37 -57.48
N LEU A 1118 -70.13 60.47 -58.39
CA LEU A 1118 -70.56 59.06 -58.37
C LEU A 1118 -69.96 58.26 -57.21
N ILE A 1119 -68.70 58.52 -56.82
CA ILE A 1119 -68.13 57.84 -55.64
C ILE A 1119 -68.80 58.31 -54.35
N TYR A 1120 -69.14 59.60 -54.24
CA TYR A 1120 -69.94 60.12 -53.13
C TYR A 1120 -71.33 59.47 -53.09
N GLU A 1121 -71.98 59.27 -54.23
CA GLU A 1121 -73.27 58.57 -54.31
C GLU A 1121 -73.16 57.11 -53.83
N LYS A 1122 -72.04 56.44 -54.08
CA LYS A 1122 -71.82 55.02 -53.75
C LYS A 1122 -71.38 54.77 -52.31
N CYS A 1123 -70.54 55.65 -51.77
CA CYS A 1123 -69.83 55.43 -50.51
C CYS A 1123 -70.18 56.43 -49.39
N ALA A 1124 -70.60 57.65 -49.73
CA ALA A 1124 -70.86 58.70 -48.74
C ALA A 1124 -72.27 58.61 -48.16
N THR A 1125 -72.52 59.40 -47.12
CA THR A 1125 -73.89 59.65 -46.68
C THR A 1125 -74.64 60.47 -47.74
N SER A 1126 -75.96 60.28 -47.85
CA SER A 1126 -76.76 61.04 -48.82
C SER A 1126 -76.60 62.55 -48.66
N ILE A 1127 -76.33 63.03 -47.44
CA ILE A 1127 -76.09 64.46 -47.15
C ILE A 1127 -74.77 64.93 -47.77
N GLU A 1128 -73.67 64.19 -47.58
CA GLU A 1128 -72.37 64.55 -48.16
C GLU A 1128 -72.39 64.54 -49.69
N ALA A 1129 -73.07 63.55 -50.29
CA ALA A 1129 -73.26 63.51 -51.74
C ALA A 1129 -74.09 64.71 -52.26
N ILE A 1130 -75.13 65.12 -51.52
CA ILE A 1130 -75.92 66.32 -51.85
C ILE A 1130 -75.05 67.58 -51.83
N TYR A 1131 -74.28 67.81 -50.75
CA TYR A 1131 -73.41 68.99 -50.64
C TYR A 1131 -72.39 69.07 -51.77
N TYR A 1132 -71.80 67.93 -52.15
CA TYR A 1132 -70.87 67.87 -53.27
C TYR A 1132 -71.54 68.35 -54.57
N TYR A 1133 -72.72 67.84 -54.90
CA TYR A 1133 -73.43 68.28 -56.11
C TYR A 1133 -73.88 69.76 -56.03
N GLU A 1134 -74.24 70.27 -54.85
CA GLU A 1134 -74.60 71.69 -54.69
C GLU A 1134 -73.42 72.64 -54.91
N SER A 1135 -72.20 72.24 -54.56
CA SER A 1135 -71.00 73.05 -54.82
C SER A 1135 -70.69 73.20 -56.32
N HIS A 1136 -71.24 72.35 -57.18
CA HIS A 1136 -71.06 72.35 -58.64
C HIS A 1136 -72.38 72.57 -59.39
N ILE A 1137 -73.37 73.23 -58.78
CA ILE A 1137 -74.76 73.26 -59.25
C ILE A 1137 -74.96 73.90 -60.64
N ASN A 1138 -73.99 74.69 -61.11
CA ASN A 1138 -74.04 75.32 -62.43
C ASN A 1138 -73.78 74.33 -63.58
N GLU A 1139 -73.28 73.13 -63.26
CA GLU A 1139 -73.01 72.07 -64.23
C GLU A 1139 -74.20 71.12 -64.40
N LYS A 1140 -74.55 70.80 -65.65
CA LYS A 1140 -75.71 69.95 -65.97
C LYS A 1140 -75.63 68.55 -65.33
N TRP A 1141 -74.44 67.93 -65.35
CA TRP A 1141 -74.23 66.60 -64.74
C TRP A 1141 -74.43 66.63 -63.22
N SER A 1142 -74.14 67.76 -62.58
CA SER A 1142 -74.28 67.93 -61.14
C SER A 1142 -75.74 68.07 -60.73
N GLN A 1143 -76.54 68.79 -61.52
CA GLN A 1143 -78.00 68.87 -61.33
C GLN A 1143 -78.66 67.50 -61.46
N GLU A 1144 -78.26 66.70 -62.46
CA GLU A 1144 -78.75 65.33 -62.63
C GLU A 1144 -78.36 64.43 -61.45
N GLY A 1145 -77.12 64.55 -60.94
CA GLY A 1145 -76.66 63.82 -59.76
C GLY A 1145 -77.38 64.22 -58.47
N TRP A 1146 -77.55 65.52 -58.23
CA TRP A 1146 -78.31 66.05 -57.11
C TRP A 1146 -79.75 65.51 -57.09
N ILE A 1147 -80.41 65.47 -58.26
CA ILE A 1147 -81.75 64.91 -58.39
C ILE A 1147 -81.75 63.40 -58.04
N ARG A 1148 -80.78 62.62 -58.51
CA ARG A 1148 -80.70 61.17 -58.17
C ARG A 1148 -80.57 60.93 -56.67
N VAL A 1149 -79.66 61.65 -56.01
CA VAL A 1149 -79.45 61.49 -54.55
C VAL A 1149 -80.67 61.98 -53.76
N LYS A 1150 -81.28 63.11 -54.13
CA LYS A 1150 -82.52 63.60 -53.49
C LYS A 1150 -83.71 62.67 -53.73
N LEU A 1151 -83.81 62.03 -54.89
CA LEU A 1151 -84.80 60.96 -55.14
C LEU A 1151 -84.53 59.73 -54.29
N ALA A 1152 -83.28 59.31 -54.13
CA ALA A 1152 -82.91 58.23 -53.22
C ALA A 1152 -83.24 58.58 -51.76
N GLN A 1153 -82.99 59.82 -51.33
CA GLN A 1153 -83.36 60.36 -50.01
C GLN A 1153 -84.88 60.38 -49.82
N CYS A 1154 -85.64 60.83 -50.82
CA CYS A 1154 -87.10 60.80 -50.82
C CYS A 1154 -87.63 59.36 -50.70
N ASN A 1155 -87.08 58.42 -51.50
CA ASN A 1155 -87.43 57.01 -51.44
C ASN A 1155 -87.06 56.36 -50.10
N TYR A 1156 -85.97 56.80 -49.47
CA TYR A 1156 -85.59 56.38 -48.13
C TYR A 1156 -86.59 56.87 -47.09
N TYR A 1157 -86.94 58.16 -47.10
CA TYR A 1157 -87.95 58.72 -46.20
C TYR A 1157 -89.30 58.03 -46.37
N ARG A 1158 -89.74 57.76 -47.62
CA ARG A 1158 -90.96 56.98 -47.87
C ARG A 1158 -90.88 55.56 -47.33
N ARG A 1159 -89.78 54.83 -47.55
CA ARG A 1159 -89.58 53.47 -47.01
C ARG A 1159 -89.56 53.43 -45.48
N ARG A 1160 -89.17 54.52 -44.83
CA ARG A 1160 -89.15 54.66 -43.36
C ARG A 1160 -90.44 55.28 -42.77
N GLY A 1161 -91.43 55.64 -43.60
CA GLY A 1161 -92.71 56.21 -43.15
C GLY A 1161 -92.70 57.74 -42.91
N TYR A 1162 -91.63 58.43 -43.29
CA TYR A 1162 -91.42 59.87 -43.14
C TYR A 1162 -92.00 60.67 -44.33
N TYR A 1163 -93.32 60.57 -44.55
CA TYR A 1163 -93.98 61.11 -45.73
C TYR A 1163 -93.87 62.64 -45.86
N ASN A 1164 -93.97 63.39 -44.76
CA ASN A 1164 -93.85 64.85 -44.79
C ASN A 1164 -92.47 65.31 -45.27
N GLN A 1165 -91.38 64.70 -44.76
CA GLN A 1165 -90.03 64.99 -45.23
C GLN A 1165 -89.79 64.54 -46.67
N ALA A 1166 -90.39 63.42 -47.09
CA ALA A 1166 -90.31 62.96 -48.47
C ALA A 1166 -90.99 63.94 -49.45
N ASP A 1167 -92.15 64.49 -49.08
CA ASP A 1167 -92.88 65.45 -49.90
C ASP A 1167 -92.23 66.84 -49.93
N GLU A 1168 -91.54 67.23 -48.86
CA GLU A 1168 -90.72 68.44 -48.81
C GLU A 1168 -89.51 68.33 -49.74
N VAL A 1169 -88.76 67.21 -49.67
CA VAL A 1169 -87.66 66.90 -50.60
C VAL A 1169 -88.16 66.81 -52.04
N TYR A 1170 -89.34 66.21 -52.27
CA TYR A 1170 -89.93 66.14 -53.60
C TYR A 1170 -90.32 67.52 -54.15
N ARG A 1171 -90.87 68.40 -53.31
CA ARG A 1171 -91.13 69.81 -53.68
C ARG A 1171 -89.84 70.56 -54.01
N GLU A 1172 -88.78 70.33 -53.26
CA GLU A 1172 -87.45 70.91 -53.52
C GLU A 1172 -86.91 70.49 -54.90
N ILE A 1173 -87.06 69.20 -55.25
CA ILE A 1173 -86.72 68.68 -56.60
C ILE A 1173 -87.55 69.36 -57.69
N GLN A 1174 -88.87 69.51 -57.48
CA GLN A 1174 -89.77 70.13 -58.46
C GLN A 1174 -89.48 71.63 -58.66
N ASN A 1175 -89.13 72.34 -57.59
CA ASN A 1175 -88.75 73.75 -57.68
C ASN A 1175 -87.44 73.95 -58.45
N ARG A 1176 -86.44 73.09 -58.21
CA ARG A 1176 -85.16 73.16 -58.93
C ARG A 1176 -85.22 72.63 -60.37
N LYS A 1177 -86.17 71.75 -60.73
CA LYS A 1177 -86.41 71.33 -62.13
C LYS A 1177 -87.02 72.43 -63.02
N LYS A 1178 -87.54 73.51 -62.43
CA LYS A 1178 -88.13 74.67 -63.13
C LYS A 1178 -87.14 75.81 -63.36
N ILE A 1179 -85.94 75.71 -62.79
CA ILE A 1179 -84.76 76.58 -63.01
C ILE A 1179 -83.81 75.79 -63.92
#